data_AF-A0AAD9EWU6-F1
#
_entry.id   AF-A0AAD9EWU6-F1
#
_cell.length_a   1.000
_cell.length_b   1.000
_cell.length_c   1.000
_cell.angle_alpha   90.00
_cell.angle_beta   90.00
_cell.angle_gamma   90.00
#
_symmetry.space_group_name_H-M   'P 1'
#
loop_
_entity.id
_entity.type
_entity.pdbx_description
1 polymer ?
#
loop_
_entity_poly.entity_id
_entity_poly.type
_entity_poly.pdbx_seq_one_letter_code
_entity_poly.pdbx_strand_id
1 'polypeptide(L)'
;MEDSNDKLSIYQAMKKKVLQQETGLALLEAQAGTGFITDPVKNLKYSVDDAVKVGVVGPELHEKLLAAEKAVTGYKDPYTGSKISLFQAMKKELVLREHAIPLLEAQFSTGGIIDPVSSHRVPNDVAIQRGYCSKQMSKSFNEPSGDVKGFTNPNTNESVTYKQLVEKCARDATSGLCYLPLSKVEAPAPVEKSYQYTEEQAQTDLANTQIEIPHKSFAGKTMSIWEVMNSNMLPEEERLRLMEQYRSGQITKERMLIIIIEIVEQRETLKSEQGMSCDVIRRRITIEELYSARIIDLQTYNLLKQEKMSIREVMEMPSVKQYLFGTGCIAGILSVNPPKISIYQAMKNGKIKPEVALNLLEAQAATGFMIDPVKDELLTVDEAVRKGLVGPELHDKLLSAERAVTGYKDPYTGKVISLFQAMKKDLVPEDYALRVLEAQNATGGFIDPEYYFRLPTDVAMQRGYINKETLDRISEPTEDVLGYIDPTTDEKQSYAQLLKRCRVDKESNLRLLSLADRNLLFKGLRKQITVLQLLRSQIITQKTYEELTEGLISVEEVSRDVKKYLEGTSCIAGVYVESSKDRLSIYQAMKKNMIRPGTAFELLEAQAATGYVIDPIKNLKLNVSEAVKMSVVGPEFKDKLLSAERAVTGYKDPYSGKIISLFQAMKKGLILKDHGIRLLEAQIATGGIIDPQESHRLPVEAAYERGLFDEEMNEILTDPSDDTKGFFDPNTEENLTYLQLMERCMTDPETGLSLLLLKEKKRERKTSSKSSVRKRRVVIVDPETGKEMSVYEAYQKGLIDHQTYMELAEQECEWEEITITSSDGVVKSMIIDRRSGRQYDIDDALSRGLIDKSALDQYRAGTLSITEFADMLSGNTSGSRSRTSSFGSSSSYPMSPIPSIKVPATTWNDPTEETGPVAGILDTETLEKVSITEAIHRNLVDNITGQRLLEAQACTGGIIDPNTGEKFTVADAMNKGLVDKVMVDRISLAQKACNGFEDPRTKAKMSAAQALKKGWLYYEAGQRFLEVQYLTGGLIEPDATSRVSIDEAVKKGSLDARTAQKLRDVSAYSKYLTCPKTKLKISYKDAMERSMVEEGTGLRILEASSQSSKGLYSPYSVSGSGSASGSRSGSRTGSRSGSRRGSIDATGSTTTFSSTAYSSPSYGRRY
;
A
#
# COMPACT_ATOMS: atom_id res chain seq x y z
N MET A 1 -9.40 -64.42 -33.11
CA MET A 1 -10.52 -65.37 -33.17
C MET A 1 -10.19 -66.39 -34.25
N GLU A 2 -10.31 -67.69 -33.96
CA GLU A 2 -9.96 -68.73 -34.97
C GLU A 2 -10.84 -68.64 -36.22
N ASP A 3 -12.12 -68.29 -36.09
CA ASP A 3 -13.07 -68.28 -37.21
C ASP A 3 -13.03 -67.01 -38.09
N SER A 4 -12.58 -65.86 -37.55
CA SER A 4 -12.65 -64.56 -38.26
C SER A 4 -11.30 -63.92 -38.56
N ASN A 5 -10.19 -64.53 -38.12
CA ASN A 5 -8.83 -63.97 -38.17
C ASN A 5 -8.69 -62.57 -37.51
N ASP A 6 -9.68 -62.15 -36.71
CA ASP A 6 -9.67 -60.87 -35.99
C ASP A 6 -8.67 -60.92 -34.84
N LYS A 7 -7.76 -59.94 -34.82
CA LYS A 7 -6.79 -59.70 -33.74
C LYS A 7 -7.39 -58.72 -32.73
N LEU A 8 -7.50 -59.13 -31.47
CA LEU A 8 -8.05 -58.32 -30.38
C LEU A 8 -7.00 -58.15 -29.28
N SER A 9 -7.03 -57.03 -28.56
CA SER A 9 -6.32 -56.93 -27.29
C SER A 9 -7.00 -57.78 -26.22
N ILE A 10 -6.25 -58.21 -25.19
CA ILE A 10 -6.77 -59.02 -24.08
C ILE A 10 -7.94 -58.29 -23.40
N TYR A 11 -7.79 -56.99 -23.16
CA TYR A 11 -8.83 -56.15 -22.59
C TYR A 11 -10.09 -56.03 -23.48
N GLN A 12 -9.92 -55.92 -24.80
CA GLN A 12 -11.05 -55.93 -25.73
C GLN A 12 -11.75 -57.29 -25.77
N ALA A 13 -11.01 -58.39 -25.64
CA ALA A 13 -11.58 -59.74 -25.56
C ALA A 13 -12.42 -59.94 -24.29
N MET A 14 -11.97 -59.38 -23.16
CA MET A 14 -12.74 -59.34 -21.90
C MET A 14 -14.03 -58.53 -22.06
N LYS A 15 -13.96 -57.31 -22.64
CA LYS A 15 -15.15 -56.47 -22.88
C LYS A 15 -16.17 -57.12 -23.81
N LYS A 16 -15.70 -57.87 -24.81
CA LYS A 16 -16.56 -58.61 -25.74
C LYS A 16 -17.06 -59.95 -25.16
N LYS A 17 -16.77 -60.25 -23.89
CA LYS A 17 -17.11 -61.50 -23.19
C LYS A 17 -16.63 -62.77 -23.91
N VAL A 18 -15.57 -62.65 -24.71
CA VAL A 18 -14.92 -63.78 -25.38
C VAL A 18 -13.89 -64.42 -24.45
N LEU A 19 -13.37 -63.64 -23.51
CA LEU A 19 -12.44 -64.09 -22.48
C LEU A 19 -13.04 -63.81 -21.10
N GLN A 20 -13.00 -64.80 -20.20
CA GLN A 20 -13.43 -64.61 -18.82
C GLN A 20 -12.61 -63.51 -18.12
N GLN A 21 -13.25 -62.76 -17.23
CA GLN A 21 -12.64 -61.59 -16.62
C GLN A 21 -11.41 -61.95 -15.76
N GLU A 22 -11.46 -63.05 -15.02
CA GLU A 22 -10.35 -63.54 -14.19
C GLU A 22 -9.18 -64.01 -15.04
N THR A 23 -9.46 -64.79 -16.10
CA THR A 23 -8.41 -65.30 -17.01
C THR A 23 -7.75 -64.17 -17.79
N GLY A 24 -8.54 -63.17 -18.24
CA GLY A 24 -8.01 -62.00 -18.93
C GLY A 24 -7.16 -61.09 -18.05
N LEU A 25 -7.52 -60.95 -16.76
CA LEU A 25 -6.73 -60.20 -15.79
C LEU A 25 -5.36 -60.85 -15.57
N ALA A 26 -5.30 -62.16 -15.33
CA ALA A 26 -4.05 -62.87 -15.13
C ALA A 26 -3.08 -62.72 -16.32
N LEU A 27 -3.61 -62.76 -17.56
CA LEU A 27 -2.80 -62.56 -18.76
C LEU A 27 -2.28 -61.12 -18.91
N LEU A 28 -3.07 -60.11 -18.52
CA LEU A 28 -2.63 -58.71 -18.50
C LEU A 28 -1.58 -58.47 -17.41
N GLU A 29 -1.73 -59.07 -16.23
CA GLU A 29 -0.73 -59.03 -15.16
C GLU A 29 0.59 -59.65 -15.62
N ALA A 30 0.54 -60.77 -16.37
CA ALA A 30 1.72 -61.35 -16.99
C ALA A 30 2.40 -60.41 -18.01
N GLN A 31 1.63 -59.66 -18.82
CA GLN A 31 2.21 -58.66 -19.74
C GLN A 31 2.89 -57.51 -18.97
N ALA A 32 2.23 -56.96 -17.94
CA ALA A 32 2.80 -55.92 -17.10
C ALA A 32 4.07 -56.41 -16.38
N GLY A 33 4.02 -57.61 -15.79
CA GLY A 33 5.13 -58.21 -15.05
C GLY A 33 6.29 -58.71 -15.92
N THR A 34 6.12 -58.79 -17.24
CA THR A 34 7.17 -59.15 -18.20
C THR A 34 7.77 -57.95 -18.93
N GLY A 35 7.22 -56.75 -18.74
CA GLY A 35 7.84 -55.50 -19.17
C GLY A 35 6.84 -54.42 -19.58
N PHE A 36 5.91 -54.76 -20.47
CA PHE A 36 5.05 -53.77 -21.12
C PHE A 36 3.69 -54.35 -21.49
N ILE A 37 2.66 -53.52 -21.41
CA ILE A 37 1.36 -53.82 -22.01
C ILE A 37 1.47 -53.60 -23.52
N THR A 38 1.08 -54.61 -24.30
CA THR A 38 1.23 -54.58 -25.75
C THR A 38 -0.10 -54.25 -26.43
N ASP A 39 -0.09 -53.27 -27.32
CA ASP A 39 -1.19 -53.00 -28.24
C ASP A 39 -1.00 -53.83 -29.52
N PRO A 40 -1.81 -54.88 -29.73
CA PRO A 40 -1.64 -55.76 -30.89
C PRO A 40 -2.12 -55.14 -32.21
N VAL A 41 -2.83 -54.01 -32.18
CA VAL A 41 -3.31 -53.32 -33.39
C VAL A 41 -2.25 -52.36 -33.91
N LYS A 42 -1.58 -51.64 -33.01
CA LYS A 42 -0.53 -50.66 -33.37
C LYS A 42 0.90 -51.22 -33.29
N ASN A 43 1.07 -52.44 -32.75
CA ASN A 43 2.36 -53.05 -32.45
C ASN A 43 3.26 -52.16 -31.57
N LEU A 44 2.65 -51.45 -30.60
CA LEU A 44 3.32 -50.57 -29.66
C LEU A 44 3.30 -51.18 -28.26
N LYS A 45 4.35 -50.87 -27.48
CA LYS A 45 4.51 -51.31 -26.10
C LYS A 45 4.40 -50.10 -25.18
N TYR A 46 3.55 -50.20 -24.17
CA TYR A 46 3.26 -49.12 -23.24
C TYR A 46 3.58 -49.53 -21.80
N SER A 47 3.92 -48.56 -20.97
CA SER A 47 3.82 -48.68 -19.51
C SER A 47 2.36 -48.88 -19.11
N VAL A 48 2.08 -49.31 -17.88
CA VAL A 48 0.69 -49.45 -17.40
C VAL A 48 -0.04 -48.11 -17.45
N ASP A 49 0.62 -47.03 -17.05
CA ASP A 49 0.07 -45.66 -17.09
C ASP A 49 -0.31 -45.24 -18.52
N ASP A 50 0.58 -45.45 -19.49
CA ASP A 50 0.34 -45.03 -20.87
C ASP A 50 -0.68 -45.93 -21.57
N ALA A 51 -0.74 -47.22 -21.20
CA ALA A 51 -1.75 -48.14 -21.72
C ALA A 51 -3.18 -47.72 -21.32
N VAL A 52 -3.37 -47.18 -20.11
CA VAL A 52 -4.65 -46.64 -19.64
C VAL A 52 -4.98 -45.33 -20.37
N LYS A 53 -4.01 -44.42 -20.53
CA LYS A 53 -4.19 -43.16 -21.28
C LYS A 53 -4.62 -43.38 -22.72
N VAL A 54 -4.02 -44.36 -23.39
CA VAL A 54 -4.30 -44.69 -24.81
C VAL A 54 -5.55 -45.59 -24.94
N GLY A 55 -6.09 -46.10 -23.84
CA GLY A 55 -7.29 -46.94 -23.82
C GLY A 55 -7.07 -48.39 -24.24
N VAL A 56 -5.82 -48.87 -24.21
CA VAL A 56 -5.46 -50.28 -24.47
C VAL A 56 -5.97 -51.15 -23.31
N VAL A 57 -5.96 -50.61 -22.10
CA VAL A 57 -6.51 -51.21 -20.88
C VAL A 57 -7.43 -50.21 -20.17
N GLY A 58 -8.47 -50.72 -19.50
CA GLY A 58 -9.41 -49.90 -18.73
C GLY A 58 -8.82 -49.41 -17.40
N PRO A 59 -9.27 -48.24 -16.92
CA PRO A 59 -8.83 -47.69 -15.63
C PRO A 59 -9.18 -48.60 -14.44
N GLU A 60 -10.21 -49.44 -14.56
CA GLU A 60 -10.63 -50.38 -13.52
C GLU A 60 -9.59 -51.47 -13.20
N LEU A 61 -8.62 -51.71 -14.10
CA LEU A 61 -7.54 -52.67 -13.90
C LEU A 61 -6.22 -52.00 -13.53
N HIS A 62 -6.19 -50.66 -13.44
CA HIS A 62 -4.95 -49.89 -13.31
C HIS A 62 -4.14 -50.26 -12.06
N GLU A 63 -4.77 -50.30 -10.88
CA GLU A 63 -4.09 -50.58 -9.61
C GLU A 63 -3.49 -51.99 -9.58
N LYS A 64 -4.23 -52.99 -10.08
CA LYS A 64 -3.76 -54.39 -10.14
C LYS A 64 -2.59 -54.55 -11.09
N LEU A 65 -2.64 -53.91 -12.26
CA LEU A 65 -1.56 -53.97 -13.23
C LEU A 65 -0.32 -53.19 -12.79
N LEU A 66 -0.48 -52.07 -12.08
CA LEU A 66 0.63 -51.33 -11.50
C LEU A 66 1.34 -52.17 -10.41
N ALA A 67 0.59 -52.97 -9.64
CA ALA A 67 1.18 -53.92 -8.69
C ALA A 67 2.00 -55.01 -9.39
N ALA A 68 1.55 -55.49 -10.57
CA ALA A 68 2.30 -56.44 -11.40
C ALA A 68 3.53 -55.80 -12.09
N GLU A 69 3.45 -54.55 -12.54
CA GLU A 69 4.57 -53.80 -13.15
C GLU A 69 5.74 -53.58 -12.17
N LYS A 70 5.49 -53.62 -10.86
CA LYS A 70 6.55 -53.63 -9.82
C LYS A 70 7.48 -54.84 -9.94
N ALA A 71 7.04 -55.93 -10.55
CA ALA A 71 7.93 -57.06 -10.87
C ALA A 71 9.05 -56.69 -11.85
N VAL A 72 8.87 -55.61 -12.62
CA VAL A 72 9.85 -55.07 -13.59
C VAL A 72 10.60 -53.89 -12.99
N THR A 73 9.88 -52.93 -12.38
CA THR A 73 10.45 -51.68 -11.86
C THR A 73 11.16 -51.83 -10.52
N GLY A 74 10.89 -52.93 -9.80
CA GLY A 74 11.49 -53.31 -8.53
C GLY A 74 10.64 -52.95 -7.32
N TYR A 75 10.69 -53.80 -6.30
CA TYR A 75 10.07 -53.53 -5.01
C TYR A 75 11.03 -52.75 -4.13
N LYS A 76 10.53 -51.75 -3.40
CA LYS A 76 11.35 -51.01 -2.43
C LYS A 76 11.33 -51.76 -1.11
N ASP A 77 12.49 -52.18 -0.65
CA ASP A 77 12.65 -52.81 0.67
C ASP A 77 12.43 -51.76 1.78
N PRO A 78 11.41 -51.90 2.65
CA PRO A 78 11.13 -50.94 3.71
C PRO A 78 12.28 -50.77 4.70
N TYR A 79 13.12 -51.80 4.87
CA TYR A 79 14.17 -51.83 5.88
C TYR A 79 15.51 -51.27 5.38
N THR A 80 15.80 -51.41 4.09
CA THR A 80 17.08 -50.99 3.50
C THR A 80 16.92 -49.85 2.49
N GLY A 81 15.69 -49.53 2.09
CA GLY A 81 15.39 -48.56 1.03
C GLY A 81 15.81 -49.00 -0.38
N SER A 82 16.45 -50.17 -0.52
CA SER A 82 17.01 -50.65 -1.77
C SER A 82 15.93 -51.26 -2.67
N LYS A 83 16.11 -51.16 -3.99
CA LYS A 83 15.25 -51.85 -4.96
C LYS A 83 15.63 -53.32 -5.03
N ILE A 84 14.66 -54.20 -4.83
CA ILE A 84 14.82 -55.66 -4.85
C ILE A 84 13.93 -56.31 -5.90
N SER A 85 14.36 -57.48 -6.38
CA SER A 85 13.64 -58.29 -7.36
C SER A 85 12.35 -58.91 -6.80
N LEU A 86 11.43 -59.33 -7.68
CA LEU A 86 10.17 -59.98 -7.30
C LEU A 86 10.40 -61.21 -6.40
N PHE A 87 11.41 -62.04 -6.70
CA PHE A 87 11.74 -63.21 -5.88
C PHE A 87 12.25 -62.86 -4.49
N GLN A 88 13.04 -61.78 -4.37
CA GLN A 88 13.51 -61.28 -3.07
C GLN A 88 12.36 -60.65 -2.27
N ALA A 89 11.45 -59.94 -2.94
CA ALA A 89 10.24 -59.40 -2.32
C ALA A 89 9.33 -60.51 -1.77
N MET A 90 9.16 -61.60 -2.53
CA MET A 90 8.45 -62.81 -2.09
C MET A 90 9.13 -63.46 -0.87
N LYS A 91 10.46 -63.57 -0.85
CA LYS A 91 11.20 -64.10 0.32
C LYS A 91 11.07 -63.23 1.57
N LYS A 92 10.86 -61.93 1.40
CA LYS A 92 10.65 -60.97 2.48
C LYS A 92 9.16 -60.77 2.80
N GLU A 93 8.28 -61.60 2.24
CA GLU A 93 6.83 -61.56 2.43
C GLU A 93 6.18 -60.20 2.06
N LEU A 94 6.85 -59.41 1.22
CA LEU A 94 6.31 -58.15 0.68
C LEU A 94 5.28 -58.40 -0.43
N VAL A 95 5.30 -59.60 -1.02
CA VAL A 95 4.34 -60.06 -2.03
C VAL A 95 3.97 -61.50 -1.70
N LEU A 96 2.67 -61.81 -1.75
CA LEU A 96 2.17 -63.17 -1.52
C LEU A 96 2.71 -64.13 -2.58
N ARG A 97 3.07 -65.33 -2.15
CA ARG A 97 3.63 -66.37 -3.01
C ARG A 97 2.73 -66.71 -4.21
N GLU A 98 1.42 -66.71 -4.00
CA GLU A 98 0.41 -66.99 -5.04
C GLU A 98 0.42 -65.97 -6.19
N HIS A 99 0.76 -64.70 -5.90
CA HIS A 99 0.84 -63.63 -6.90
C HIS A 99 2.23 -63.54 -7.55
N ALA A 100 3.28 -63.87 -6.80
CA ALA A 100 4.66 -63.78 -7.29
C ALA A 100 5.05 -64.93 -8.23
N ILE A 101 4.57 -66.16 -7.98
CA ILE A 101 4.92 -67.34 -8.78
C ILE A 101 4.50 -67.23 -10.24
N PRO A 102 3.24 -66.85 -10.59
CA PRO A 102 2.82 -66.74 -11.99
C PRO A 102 3.62 -65.71 -12.78
N LEU A 103 3.97 -64.58 -12.16
CA LEU A 103 4.80 -63.54 -12.79
C LEU A 103 6.26 -63.97 -12.98
N LEU A 104 6.85 -64.66 -11.99
CA LEU A 104 8.19 -65.24 -12.12
C LEU A 104 8.24 -66.33 -13.20
N GLU A 105 7.21 -67.15 -13.30
CA GLU A 105 7.08 -68.19 -14.32
C GLU A 105 6.94 -67.58 -15.73
N ALA A 106 6.16 -66.51 -15.86
CA ALA A 106 6.05 -65.74 -17.10
C ALA A 106 7.38 -65.07 -17.48
N GLN A 107 8.11 -64.46 -16.54
CA GLN A 107 9.45 -63.90 -16.79
C GLN A 107 10.45 -64.98 -17.22
N PHE A 108 10.49 -66.11 -16.51
CA PHE A 108 11.35 -67.26 -16.79
C PHE A 108 11.11 -67.81 -18.21
N SER A 109 9.85 -67.92 -18.62
CA SER A 109 9.44 -68.44 -19.92
C SER A 109 9.64 -67.45 -21.08
N THR A 110 9.77 -66.16 -20.79
CA THR A 110 9.90 -65.08 -21.80
C THR A 110 11.34 -64.57 -22.00
N GLY A 111 12.33 -65.37 -21.59
CA GLY A 111 13.75 -65.11 -21.91
C GLY A 111 14.66 -64.80 -20.71
N GLY A 112 14.15 -64.87 -19.47
CA GLY A 112 14.95 -64.71 -18.26
C GLY A 112 14.30 -63.82 -17.20
N ILE A 113 14.80 -63.89 -15.97
CA ILE A 113 14.31 -63.11 -14.84
C ILE A 113 14.78 -61.65 -14.95
N ILE A 114 13.90 -60.71 -14.61
CA ILE A 114 14.20 -59.29 -14.73
C ILE A 114 15.00 -58.82 -13.51
N ASP A 115 16.14 -58.16 -13.76
CA ASP A 115 16.86 -57.39 -12.75
C ASP A 115 16.28 -55.96 -12.73
N PRO A 116 15.58 -55.55 -11.64
CA PRO A 116 14.94 -54.25 -11.59
C PRO A 116 15.91 -53.08 -11.42
N VAL A 117 17.14 -53.32 -10.94
CA VAL A 117 18.13 -52.26 -10.72
C VAL A 117 18.78 -51.85 -12.03
N SER A 118 19.06 -52.84 -12.88
CA SER A 118 19.75 -52.66 -14.15
C SER A 118 18.80 -52.73 -15.36
N SER A 119 17.50 -52.92 -15.11
CA SER A 119 16.39 -52.89 -16.09
C SER A 119 16.61 -53.77 -17.33
N HIS A 120 17.28 -54.92 -17.17
CA HIS A 120 17.44 -55.92 -18.23
C HIS A 120 17.12 -57.33 -17.73
N ARG A 121 16.84 -58.22 -18.68
CA ARG A 121 16.62 -59.64 -18.39
C ARG A 121 17.95 -60.35 -18.24
N VAL A 122 18.03 -61.15 -17.18
CA VAL A 122 19.19 -61.96 -16.84
C VAL A 122 18.88 -63.42 -17.20
N PRO A 123 19.76 -64.12 -17.93
CA PRO A 123 19.63 -65.55 -18.18
C PRO A 123 19.41 -66.35 -16.90
N ASN A 124 18.66 -67.44 -16.98
CA ASN A 124 18.16 -68.17 -15.80
C ASN A 124 19.28 -68.71 -14.89
N ASP A 125 20.39 -69.14 -15.47
CA ASP A 125 21.60 -69.59 -14.78
C ASP A 125 22.28 -68.45 -14.00
N VAL A 126 22.40 -67.26 -14.61
CA VAL A 126 22.97 -66.07 -13.98
C VAL A 126 22.02 -65.50 -12.92
N ALA A 127 20.70 -65.58 -13.14
CA ALA A 127 19.70 -65.15 -12.17
C ALA A 127 19.74 -65.98 -10.87
N ILE A 128 20.05 -67.28 -10.96
CA ILE A 128 20.26 -68.15 -9.80
C ILE A 128 21.52 -67.74 -9.03
N GLN A 129 22.62 -67.45 -9.73
CA GLN A 129 23.86 -66.99 -9.10
C GLN A 129 23.69 -65.66 -8.36
N ARG A 130 22.90 -64.73 -8.93
CA ARG A 130 22.60 -63.41 -8.33
C ARG A 130 21.48 -63.46 -7.27
N GLY A 131 20.88 -64.63 -7.02
CA GLY A 131 19.84 -64.80 -6.02
C GLY A 131 18.48 -64.18 -6.40
N TYR A 132 18.24 -63.91 -7.69
CA TYR A 132 16.95 -63.47 -8.23
C TYR A 132 16.00 -64.64 -8.52
N CYS A 133 16.48 -65.87 -8.48
CA CYS A 133 15.67 -67.09 -8.51
C CYS A 133 16.38 -68.20 -7.72
N SER A 134 15.66 -69.15 -7.13
CA SER A 134 16.30 -70.31 -6.50
C SER A 134 16.45 -71.47 -7.48
N LYS A 135 17.48 -72.31 -7.25
CA LYS A 135 17.69 -73.56 -8.00
C LYS A 135 16.49 -74.51 -7.88
N GLN A 136 15.77 -74.49 -6.76
CA GLN A 136 14.55 -75.27 -6.55
C GLN A 136 13.39 -74.74 -7.39
N MET A 137 13.17 -73.42 -7.42
CA MET A 137 12.12 -72.79 -8.21
C MET A 137 12.35 -73.00 -9.72
N SER A 138 13.59 -72.86 -10.18
CA SER A 138 13.93 -73.12 -11.58
C SER A 138 13.68 -74.58 -12.00
N LYS A 139 13.80 -75.55 -11.09
CA LYS A 139 13.39 -76.94 -11.36
C LYS A 139 11.88 -77.06 -11.47
N SER A 140 11.12 -76.44 -10.55
CA SER A 140 9.65 -76.43 -10.56
C SER A 140 9.05 -75.76 -11.81
N PHE A 141 9.73 -74.78 -12.41
CA PHE A 141 9.31 -74.17 -13.69
C PHE A 141 9.59 -75.06 -14.91
N ASN A 142 10.57 -75.96 -14.83
CA ASN A 142 10.88 -76.91 -15.91
C ASN A 142 10.07 -78.21 -15.78
N GLU A 143 9.78 -78.66 -14.56
CA GLU A 143 8.97 -79.83 -14.22
C GLU A 143 7.70 -79.35 -13.48
N PRO A 144 6.57 -79.13 -14.19
CA PRO A 144 5.41 -78.43 -13.63
C PRO A 144 4.69 -79.26 -12.57
N SER A 145 4.84 -78.91 -11.30
CA SER A 145 3.98 -79.35 -10.19
C SER A 145 2.67 -78.55 -10.15
N GLY A 146 1.63 -79.06 -9.47
CA GLY A 146 0.33 -78.37 -9.36
C GLY A 146 0.43 -76.91 -8.90
N ASP A 147 1.32 -76.62 -7.96
CA ASP A 147 1.54 -75.29 -7.36
C ASP A 147 2.07 -74.21 -8.32
N VAL A 148 2.50 -74.57 -9.53
CA VAL A 148 3.11 -73.65 -10.51
C VAL A 148 2.11 -73.24 -11.60
N LYS A 149 0.96 -73.92 -11.70
CA LYS A 149 -0.08 -73.66 -12.70
C LYS A 149 -0.92 -72.43 -12.32
N GLY A 150 -0.34 -71.25 -12.53
CA GLY A 150 -0.96 -69.95 -12.19
C GLY A 150 -1.93 -69.38 -13.23
N PHE A 151 -2.12 -70.04 -14.37
CA PHE A 151 -2.96 -69.54 -15.47
C PHE A 151 -4.05 -70.54 -15.85
N THR A 152 -5.12 -70.06 -16.48
CA THR A 152 -6.22 -70.90 -16.97
C THR A 152 -6.27 -70.85 -18.49
N ASN A 153 -6.43 -72.00 -19.15
CA ASN A 153 -6.61 -72.05 -20.59
C ASN A 153 -8.03 -71.58 -20.95
N PRO A 154 -8.20 -70.48 -21.71
CA PRO A 154 -9.52 -69.92 -22.03
C PRO A 154 -10.46 -70.86 -22.79
N ASN A 155 -9.92 -71.83 -23.54
CA ASN A 155 -10.73 -72.74 -24.36
C ASN A 155 -11.14 -74.01 -23.59
N THR A 156 -10.37 -74.43 -22.57
CA THR A 156 -10.63 -75.67 -21.83
C THR A 156 -10.93 -75.47 -20.35
N ASN A 157 -10.78 -74.25 -19.82
CA ASN A 157 -10.85 -73.89 -18.40
C ASN A 157 -9.95 -74.72 -17.46
N GLU A 158 -8.91 -75.36 -17.99
CA GLU A 158 -7.94 -76.11 -17.21
C GLU A 158 -6.78 -75.23 -16.73
N SER A 159 -6.27 -75.49 -15.52
CA SER A 159 -5.08 -74.82 -14.99
C SER A 159 -3.80 -75.27 -15.72
N VAL A 160 -3.07 -74.30 -16.25
CA VAL A 160 -1.88 -74.45 -17.10
C VAL A 160 -0.77 -73.49 -16.67
N THR A 161 0.43 -73.75 -17.14
CA THR A 161 1.60 -72.87 -16.99
C THR A 161 1.63 -71.83 -18.12
N TYR A 162 2.27 -70.67 -17.90
CA TYR A 162 2.48 -69.66 -18.93
C TYR A 162 3.25 -70.23 -20.14
N LYS A 163 4.24 -71.11 -19.90
CA LYS A 163 4.96 -71.79 -20.98
C LYS A 163 4.02 -72.59 -21.89
N GLN A 164 3.12 -73.37 -21.32
CA GLN A 164 2.13 -74.17 -22.06
C GLN A 164 1.14 -73.29 -22.85
N LEU A 165 0.83 -72.09 -22.36
CA LEU A 165 0.00 -71.13 -23.09
C LEU A 165 0.76 -70.55 -24.29
N VAL A 166 2.02 -70.15 -24.11
CA VAL A 166 2.86 -69.60 -25.18
C VAL A 166 3.11 -70.63 -26.28
N GLU A 167 3.28 -71.91 -25.95
CA GLU A 167 3.43 -73.00 -26.92
C GLU A 167 2.18 -73.21 -27.79
N LYS A 168 0.99 -72.84 -27.28
CA LYS A 168 -0.28 -72.87 -28.02
C LYS A 168 -0.58 -71.57 -28.78
N CYS A 169 0.22 -70.53 -28.61
CA CYS A 169 0.03 -69.26 -29.32
C CYS A 169 0.58 -69.34 -30.76
N ALA A 170 -0.15 -68.75 -31.70
CA ALA A 170 0.33 -68.52 -33.06
C ALA A 170 1.19 -67.25 -33.12
N ARG A 171 2.36 -67.32 -33.76
CA ARG A 171 3.21 -66.14 -34.00
C ARG A 171 2.85 -65.50 -35.33
N ASP A 172 2.59 -64.19 -35.29
CA ASP A 172 2.34 -63.40 -36.48
C ASP A 172 3.65 -63.08 -37.20
N ALA A 173 3.76 -63.46 -38.48
CA ALA A 173 5.01 -63.36 -39.25
C ALA A 173 5.47 -61.91 -39.49
N THR A 174 4.56 -60.93 -39.43
CA THR A 174 4.86 -59.51 -39.69
C THR A 174 5.15 -58.72 -38.41
N SER A 175 4.43 -58.96 -37.32
CA SER A 175 4.62 -58.24 -36.05
C SER A 175 5.52 -58.95 -35.05
N GLY A 176 5.71 -60.26 -35.19
CA GLY A 176 6.42 -61.10 -34.21
C GLY A 176 5.67 -61.31 -32.89
N LEU A 177 4.42 -60.84 -32.78
CA LEU A 177 3.59 -60.99 -31.59
C LEU A 177 2.99 -62.40 -31.48
N CYS A 178 2.82 -62.88 -30.25
CA CYS A 178 2.17 -64.16 -29.95
C CYS A 178 0.68 -63.95 -29.69
N TYR A 179 -0.18 -64.61 -30.46
CA TYR A 179 -1.63 -64.53 -30.34
C TYR A 179 -2.20 -65.86 -29.85
N LEU A 180 -3.02 -65.81 -28.79
CA LEU A 180 -3.72 -66.99 -28.27
C LEU A 180 -5.02 -67.20 -29.07
N PRO A 181 -5.20 -68.37 -29.72
CA PRO A 181 -6.45 -68.67 -30.42
C PRO A 181 -7.61 -68.86 -29.43
N LEU A 182 -8.76 -68.27 -29.75
CA LEU A 182 -10.02 -68.41 -28.99
C LEU A 182 -11.12 -68.91 -29.93
N SER A 183 -11.78 -70.00 -29.55
CA SER A 183 -12.95 -70.58 -30.23
C SER A 183 -14.25 -70.07 -29.60
N LYS A 184 -15.26 -69.72 -30.40
CA LYS A 184 -16.60 -69.38 -29.86
C LYS A 184 -17.33 -70.67 -29.47
N VAL A 185 -17.79 -70.80 -28.22
CA VAL A 185 -19.16 -71.18 -27.78
C VAL A 185 -19.20 -71.69 -26.32
N GLU A 186 -20.38 -71.47 -25.71
CA GLU A 186 -21.05 -72.12 -24.56
C GLU A 186 -20.88 -71.61 -23.12
N ALA A 187 -21.95 -70.93 -22.65
CA ALA A 187 -22.28 -70.76 -21.24
C ALA A 187 -22.84 -72.09 -20.67
N PRO A 188 -22.70 -72.38 -19.36
CA PRO A 188 -23.03 -73.69 -18.80
C PRO A 188 -24.54 -73.95 -18.70
N ALA A 189 -24.96 -75.21 -18.93
CA ALA A 189 -26.32 -75.70 -18.74
C ALA A 189 -26.64 -76.05 -17.26
N PRO A 190 -27.90 -75.93 -16.79
CA PRO A 190 -28.30 -76.31 -15.43
C PRO A 190 -28.60 -77.82 -15.30
N VAL A 191 -28.35 -78.37 -14.11
CA VAL A 191 -28.48 -79.79 -13.75
C VAL A 191 -29.90 -80.10 -13.23
N GLU A 192 -30.60 -81.11 -13.76
CA GLU A 192 -31.90 -81.60 -13.27
C GLU A 192 -31.77 -82.29 -11.90
N LYS A 193 -32.63 -81.95 -10.93
CA LYS A 193 -32.67 -82.56 -9.58
C LYS A 193 -33.95 -83.39 -9.38
N SER A 194 -33.82 -84.55 -8.72
CA SER A 194 -34.91 -85.48 -8.35
C SER A 194 -35.64 -85.09 -7.05
N TYR A 195 -36.98 -85.08 -7.04
CA TYR A 195 -37.82 -84.75 -5.86
C TYR A 195 -38.43 -86.00 -5.20
N GLN A 196 -38.47 -86.05 -3.86
CA GLN A 196 -39.10 -87.10 -3.03
C GLN A 196 -40.61 -86.92 -2.82
N TYR A 197 -41.13 -85.68 -2.82
CA TYR A 197 -42.55 -85.36 -2.64
C TYR A 197 -43.12 -84.66 -3.88
N THR A 198 -44.32 -85.07 -4.30
CA THR A 198 -45.07 -84.34 -5.34
C THR A 198 -45.55 -83.00 -4.78
N GLU A 199 -45.77 -82.03 -5.67
CA GLU A 199 -46.17 -80.69 -5.28
C GLU A 199 -47.43 -80.71 -4.40
N GLU A 200 -48.47 -81.42 -4.84
CA GLU A 200 -49.75 -81.52 -4.12
C GLU A 200 -49.63 -82.19 -2.73
N GLN A 201 -48.71 -83.14 -2.56
CA GLN A 201 -48.45 -83.80 -1.27
C GLN A 201 -47.73 -82.88 -0.29
N ALA A 202 -46.75 -82.12 -0.78
CA ALA A 202 -46.05 -81.13 0.04
C ALA A 202 -47.01 -79.99 0.48
N GLN A 203 -47.92 -79.56 -0.39
CA GLN A 203 -48.90 -78.50 -0.06
C GLN A 203 -49.88 -78.93 1.04
N THR A 204 -50.42 -80.15 0.93
CA THR A 204 -51.40 -80.66 1.91
C THR A 204 -50.79 -80.92 3.28
N ASP A 205 -49.55 -81.42 3.35
CA ASP A 205 -48.85 -81.70 4.61
C ASP A 205 -48.45 -80.41 5.35
N LEU A 206 -48.04 -79.38 4.61
CA LEU A 206 -47.73 -78.06 5.18
C LEU A 206 -48.99 -77.28 5.60
N ALA A 207 -50.14 -77.52 4.95
CA ALA A 207 -51.41 -76.86 5.27
C ALA A 207 -52.08 -77.39 6.54
N ASN A 208 -51.89 -78.67 6.85
CA ASN A 208 -52.47 -79.31 8.03
C ASN A 208 -51.66 -79.06 9.32
N THR A 209 -50.45 -78.50 9.23
CA THR A 209 -49.56 -78.31 10.38
C THR A 209 -49.70 -76.90 10.96
N GLN A 210 -50.41 -76.76 12.08
CA GLN A 210 -50.60 -75.48 12.79
C GLN A 210 -49.48 -75.17 13.78
N ILE A 211 -49.10 -73.89 13.87
CA ILE A 211 -47.98 -73.38 14.66
C ILE A 211 -48.37 -72.10 15.39
N GLU A 212 -47.84 -71.95 16.61
CA GLU A 212 -47.75 -70.66 17.32
C GLU A 212 -46.37 -70.05 17.10
N ILE A 213 -46.33 -68.87 16.47
CA ILE A 213 -45.09 -68.12 16.29
C ILE A 213 -44.88 -67.26 17.54
N PRO A 214 -43.77 -67.41 18.28
CA PRO A 214 -43.50 -66.60 19.48
C PRO A 214 -43.17 -65.15 19.08
N HIS A 215 -44.20 -64.32 18.82
CA HIS A 215 -44.04 -62.96 18.30
C HIS A 215 -44.97 -61.95 19.00
N LYS A 216 -44.48 -60.74 19.29
CA LYS A 216 -45.24 -59.68 19.99
C LYS A 216 -46.47 -59.19 19.22
N SER A 217 -46.41 -59.16 17.89
CA SER A 217 -47.54 -58.74 17.03
C SER A 217 -48.60 -59.82 16.81
N PHE A 218 -48.31 -61.09 17.15
CA PHE A 218 -49.17 -62.23 16.85
C PHE A 218 -49.45 -63.13 18.06
N ALA A 219 -49.24 -62.60 19.28
CA ALA A 219 -49.55 -63.30 20.51
C ALA A 219 -51.02 -63.79 20.51
N GLY A 220 -51.23 -65.10 20.42
CA GLY A 220 -52.54 -65.76 20.45
C GLY A 220 -53.17 -66.13 19.11
N LYS A 221 -52.47 -66.04 17.96
CA LYS A 221 -52.95 -66.57 16.66
C LYS A 221 -52.17 -67.80 16.22
N THR A 222 -52.87 -68.90 15.94
CA THR A 222 -52.32 -70.10 15.28
C THR A 222 -52.42 -69.95 13.76
N MET A 223 -51.35 -70.25 13.02
CA MET A 223 -51.30 -70.25 11.56
C MET A 223 -50.64 -71.54 11.06
N SER A 224 -50.96 -71.99 9.84
CA SER A 224 -50.30 -73.18 9.25
C SER A 224 -48.95 -72.85 8.58
N ILE A 225 -48.05 -73.84 8.43
CA ILE A 225 -46.77 -73.65 7.70
C ILE A 225 -47.04 -73.16 6.28
N TRP A 226 -48.07 -73.71 5.62
CA TRP A 226 -48.49 -73.31 4.28
C TRP A 226 -48.95 -71.85 4.18
N GLU A 227 -49.70 -71.39 5.18
CA GLU A 227 -50.10 -69.98 5.28
C GLU A 227 -48.89 -69.07 5.47
N VAL A 228 -47.89 -69.48 6.25
CA VAL A 228 -46.65 -68.72 6.45
C VAL A 228 -45.81 -68.69 5.17
N MET A 229 -45.71 -69.81 4.45
CA MET A 229 -44.97 -69.92 3.18
C MET A 229 -45.58 -69.08 2.06
N ASN A 230 -46.90 -68.92 2.03
CA ASN A 230 -47.59 -68.09 1.03
C ASN A 230 -47.85 -66.65 1.48
N SER A 231 -47.55 -66.33 2.74
CA SER A 231 -47.60 -64.96 3.25
C SER A 231 -46.36 -64.16 2.85
N ASN A 232 -46.43 -62.83 2.99
CA ASN A 232 -45.30 -61.93 2.77
C ASN A 232 -44.15 -62.05 3.79
N MET A 233 -44.19 -63.03 4.69
CA MET A 233 -43.22 -63.21 5.78
C MET A 233 -41.84 -63.67 5.29
N LEU A 234 -41.78 -64.47 4.21
CA LEU A 234 -40.55 -64.99 3.61
C LEU A 234 -40.29 -64.38 2.22
N PRO A 235 -39.04 -64.16 1.77
CA PRO A 235 -38.72 -63.80 0.38
C PRO A 235 -39.08 -64.91 -0.60
N GLU A 236 -39.44 -64.56 -1.83
CA GLU A 236 -39.87 -65.53 -2.86
C GLU A 236 -38.79 -66.57 -3.19
N GLU A 237 -37.52 -66.15 -3.23
CA GLU A 237 -36.37 -67.05 -3.43
C GLU A 237 -36.18 -68.05 -2.28
N GLU A 238 -36.34 -67.60 -1.03
CA GLU A 238 -36.24 -68.49 0.15
C GLU A 238 -37.47 -69.42 0.25
N ARG A 239 -38.66 -68.97 -0.17
CA ARG A 239 -39.85 -69.84 -0.27
C ARG A 239 -39.62 -70.95 -1.28
N LEU A 240 -39.10 -70.62 -2.46
CA LEU A 240 -38.80 -71.58 -3.52
C LEU A 240 -37.71 -72.55 -3.06
N ARG A 241 -36.64 -72.05 -2.44
CA ARG A 241 -35.56 -72.86 -1.88
C ARG A 241 -36.04 -73.82 -0.79
N LEU A 242 -36.83 -73.34 0.18
CA LEU A 242 -37.36 -74.18 1.26
C LEU A 242 -38.37 -75.20 0.73
N MET A 243 -39.21 -74.83 -0.24
CA MET A 243 -40.09 -75.79 -0.94
C MET A 243 -39.30 -76.82 -1.74
N GLU A 244 -38.21 -76.44 -2.43
CA GLU A 244 -37.35 -77.34 -3.19
C GLU A 244 -36.62 -78.32 -2.26
N GLN A 245 -36.11 -77.84 -1.13
CA GLN A 245 -35.46 -78.65 -0.09
C GLN A 245 -36.44 -79.59 0.62
N TYR A 246 -37.67 -79.14 0.89
CA TYR A 246 -38.72 -79.99 1.44
C TYR A 246 -39.17 -81.05 0.43
N ARG A 247 -39.41 -80.66 -0.82
CA ARG A 247 -39.80 -81.56 -1.91
C ARG A 247 -38.72 -82.58 -2.24
N SER A 248 -37.45 -82.24 -2.09
CA SER A 248 -36.32 -83.18 -2.27
C SER A 248 -36.01 -84.02 -1.02
N GLY A 249 -36.70 -83.78 0.11
CA GLY A 249 -36.52 -84.51 1.36
C GLY A 249 -35.26 -84.13 2.14
N GLN A 250 -34.59 -83.03 1.76
CA GLN A 250 -33.36 -82.56 2.42
C GLN A 250 -33.63 -81.95 3.81
N ILE A 251 -34.86 -81.49 4.06
CA ILE A 251 -35.28 -80.92 5.35
C ILE A 251 -36.61 -81.53 5.80
N THR A 252 -36.76 -81.77 7.11
CA THR A 252 -38.03 -82.20 7.71
C THR A 252 -38.91 -81.00 8.04
N LYS A 253 -40.22 -81.22 8.25
CA LYS A 253 -41.17 -80.15 8.59
C LYS A 253 -40.82 -79.42 9.90
N GLU A 254 -40.27 -80.13 10.90
CA GLU A 254 -39.81 -79.54 12.15
C GLU A 254 -38.55 -78.68 11.95
N ARG A 255 -37.66 -79.08 11.02
CA ARG A 255 -36.47 -78.29 10.67
C ARG A 255 -36.84 -77.07 9.83
N MET A 256 -37.81 -77.21 8.93
CA MET A 256 -38.37 -76.13 8.15
C MET A 256 -39.01 -75.06 9.06
N LEU A 257 -39.72 -75.47 10.12
CA LEU A 257 -40.24 -74.55 11.14
C LEU A 257 -39.14 -73.71 11.80
N ILE A 258 -38.05 -74.34 12.24
CA ILE A 258 -36.94 -73.63 12.90
C ILE A 258 -36.31 -72.62 11.94
N ILE A 259 -36.08 -73.01 10.68
CA ILE A 259 -35.51 -72.11 9.67
C ILE A 259 -36.46 -70.95 9.37
N ILE A 260 -37.78 -71.19 9.33
CA ILE A 260 -38.77 -70.13 9.13
C ILE A 260 -38.78 -69.15 10.32
N ILE A 261 -38.75 -69.63 11.57
CA ILE A 261 -38.67 -68.77 12.76
C ILE A 261 -37.38 -67.97 12.75
N GLU A 262 -36.25 -68.62 12.45
CA GLU A 262 -34.93 -67.99 12.37
C GLU A 262 -34.87 -66.93 11.26
N ILE A 263 -35.45 -67.19 10.07
CA ILE A 263 -35.53 -66.19 8.98
C ILE A 263 -36.45 -65.03 9.38
N VAL A 264 -37.57 -65.29 10.05
CA VAL A 264 -38.49 -64.22 10.50
C VAL A 264 -37.82 -63.33 11.57
N GLU A 265 -37.09 -63.93 12.51
CA GLU A 265 -36.34 -63.21 13.55
C GLU A 265 -35.13 -62.45 12.99
N GLN A 266 -34.39 -63.06 12.05
CA GLN A 266 -33.32 -62.40 11.29
C GLN A 266 -33.87 -61.26 10.41
N ARG A 267 -35.07 -61.40 9.84
CA ARG A 267 -35.68 -60.37 9.02
C ARG A 267 -36.27 -59.23 9.85
N GLU A 268 -36.71 -59.47 11.09
CA GLU A 268 -37.07 -58.39 12.02
C GLU A 268 -35.84 -57.65 12.54
N THR A 269 -34.75 -58.34 12.87
CA THR A 269 -33.48 -57.67 13.23
C THR A 269 -32.95 -56.85 12.05
N LEU A 270 -32.93 -57.41 10.83
CA LEU A 270 -32.55 -56.69 9.61
C LEU A 270 -33.55 -55.57 9.24
N LYS A 271 -34.86 -55.73 9.43
CA LYS A 271 -35.85 -54.65 9.18
C LYS A 271 -35.81 -53.55 10.24
N SER A 272 -35.56 -53.89 11.50
CA SER A 272 -35.36 -52.95 12.60
C SER A 272 -34.06 -52.16 12.42
N GLU A 273 -32.99 -52.79 11.91
CA GLU A 273 -31.72 -52.11 11.58
C GLU A 273 -31.78 -51.33 10.24
N GLN A 274 -32.49 -51.83 9.23
CA GLN A 274 -32.65 -51.17 7.92
C GLN A 274 -33.72 -50.06 7.95
N GLY A 275 -34.71 -50.14 8.84
CA GLY A 275 -35.72 -49.10 9.07
C GLY A 275 -35.23 -47.95 9.95
N MET A 276 -34.06 -48.10 10.58
CA MET A 276 -33.47 -47.13 11.53
C MET A 276 -32.09 -46.61 11.11
N SER A 277 -31.67 -46.87 9.87
CA SER A 277 -30.39 -46.38 9.31
C SER A 277 -30.60 -45.59 8.02
N CYS A 278 -29.78 -44.56 7.83
CA CYS A 278 -29.82 -43.62 6.72
C CYS A 278 -28.51 -43.72 5.92
N ASP A 279 -28.61 -43.84 4.59
CA ASP A 279 -27.46 -43.70 3.69
C ASP A 279 -27.06 -42.22 3.58
N VAL A 280 -25.94 -41.84 4.22
CA VAL A 280 -25.29 -40.53 4.03
C VAL A 280 -24.01 -40.73 3.23
N ILE A 281 -23.63 -39.71 2.45
CA ILE A 281 -22.69 -39.76 1.30
C ILE A 281 -21.35 -40.49 1.56
N ARG A 282 -20.90 -40.63 2.81
CA ARG A 282 -19.67 -41.37 3.19
C ARG A 282 -19.89 -42.61 4.07
N ARG A 283 -21.04 -42.77 4.74
CA ARG A 283 -21.33 -43.88 5.67
C ARG A 283 -22.84 -43.99 5.97
N ARG A 284 -23.31 -45.19 6.28
CA ARG A 284 -24.62 -45.41 6.92
C ARG A 284 -24.62 -44.90 8.36
N ILE A 285 -25.55 -44.01 8.68
CA ILE A 285 -25.73 -43.44 10.03
C ILE A 285 -27.00 -44.02 10.65
N THR A 286 -26.94 -44.43 11.91
CA THR A 286 -28.13 -44.90 12.63
C THR A 286 -28.83 -43.76 13.36
N ILE A 287 -30.14 -43.90 13.60
CA ILE A 287 -30.92 -42.92 14.38
C ILE A 287 -30.40 -42.82 15.82
N GLU A 288 -29.89 -43.92 16.37
CA GLU A 288 -29.25 -43.94 17.70
C GLU A 288 -27.97 -43.09 17.74
N GLU A 289 -27.17 -43.11 16.67
CA GLU A 289 -26.00 -42.25 16.53
C GLU A 289 -26.40 -40.76 16.51
N LEU A 290 -27.45 -40.39 15.76
CA LEU A 290 -27.97 -39.01 15.72
C LEU A 290 -28.52 -38.56 17.08
N TYR A 291 -29.18 -39.45 17.82
CA TYR A 291 -29.66 -39.16 19.17
C TYR A 291 -28.51 -39.02 20.17
N SER A 292 -27.50 -39.89 20.11
CA SER A 292 -26.29 -39.80 20.94
C SER A 292 -25.49 -38.52 20.70
N ALA A 293 -25.57 -37.99 19.48
CA ALA A 293 -24.98 -36.71 19.09
C ALA A 293 -25.88 -35.51 19.39
N ARG A 294 -27.05 -35.71 20.00
CA ARG A 294 -28.06 -34.69 20.31
C ARG A 294 -28.51 -33.87 19.10
N ILE A 295 -28.42 -34.44 17.90
CA ILE A 295 -28.93 -33.82 16.67
C ILE A 295 -30.46 -33.93 16.61
N ILE A 296 -30.99 -35.05 17.09
CA ILE A 296 -32.42 -35.26 17.30
C ILE A 296 -32.74 -35.32 18.79
N ASP A 297 -33.94 -34.87 19.16
CA ASP A 297 -34.41 -34.91 20.54
C ASP A 297 -35.07 -36.27 20.87
N LEU A 298 -35.33 -36.49 22.15
CA LEU A 298 -35.93 -37.74 22.63
C LEU A 298 -37.35 -37.94 22.06
N GLN A 299 -38.07 -36.86 21.74
CA GLN A 299 -39.40 -36.94 21.14
C GLN A 299 -39.32 -37.44 19.70
N THR A 300 -38.48 -36.83 18.86
CA THR A 300 -38.24 -37.23 17.46
C THR A 300 -37.73 -38.68 17.41
N TYR A 301 -36.81 -39.05 18.30
CA TYR A 301 -36.31 -40.42 18.42
C TYR A 301 -37.42 -41.44 18.70
N ASN A 302 -38.30 -41.13 19.66
CA ASN A 302 -39.43 -42.00 20.00
C ASN A 302 -40.47 -42.08 18.88
N LEU A 303 -40.68 -40.99 18.13
CA LEU A 303 -41.59 -40.97 16.98
C LEU A 303 -41.07 -41.81 15.81
N LEU A 304 -39.76 -41.78 15.56
CA LEU A 304 -39.08 -42.65 14.58
C LEU A 304 -39.20 -44.12 14.99
N LYS A 305 -38.94 -44.43 16.27
CA LYS A 305 -39.07 -45.80 16.81
C LYS A 305 -40.50 -46.33 16.78
N GLN A 306 -41.50 -45.45 16.76
CA GLN A 306 -42.92 -45.78 16.62
C GLN A 306 -43.42 -45.78 15.17
N GLU A 307 -42.53 -45.60 14.18
CA GLU A 307 -42.84 -45.49 12.74
C GLU A 307 -43.87 -44.40 12.38
N LYS A 308 -44.09 -43.42 13.27
CA LYS A 308 -45.01 -42.29 13.02
C LYS A 308 -44.39 -41.20 12.16
N MET A 309 -43.09 -41.25 11.96
CA MET A 309 -42.30 -40.30 11.19
C MET A 309 -41.23 -41.08 10.44
N SER A 310 -40.99 -40.72 9.19
CA SER A 310 -40.00 -41.40 8.34
C SER A 310 -38.61 -40.79 8.50
N ILE A 311 -37.57 -41.60 8.26
CA ILE A 311 -36.17 -41.11 8.24
C ILE A 311 -36.00 -39.96 7.24
N ARG A 312 -36.64 -40.04 6.08
CA ARG A 312 -36.56 -39.00 5.03
C ARG A 312 -37.09 -37.67 5.52
N GLU A 313 -38.21 -37.67 6.24
CA GLU A 313 -38.76 -36.45 6.85
C GLU A 313 -37.79 -35.84 7.86
N VAL A 314 -37.12 -36.67 8.67
CA VAL A 314 -36.14 -36.20 9.66
C VAL A 314 -34.87 -35.64 9.00
N MET A 315 -34.41 -36.23 7.90
CA MET A 315 -33.27 -35.70 7.14
C MET A 315 -33.57 -34.34 6.50
N GLU A 316 -34.81 -34.10 6.08
CA GLU A 316 -35.22 -32.82 5.48
C GLU A 316 -35.49 -31.74 6.54
N MET A 317 -35.55 -32.09 7.83
CA MET A 317 -35.66 -31.08 8.90
C MET A 317 -34.41 -30.16 8.87
N PRO A 318 -34.57 -28.83 8.81
CA PRO A 318 -33.43 -27.90 8.74
C PRO A 318 -32.44 -28.06 9.90
N SER A 319 -32.94 -28.38 11.10
CA SER A 319 -32.14 -28.62 12.31
C SER A 319 -31.22 -29.82 12.20
N VAL A 320 -31.58 -30.85 11.42
CA VAL A 320 -30.79 -32.06 11.19
C VAL A 320 -29.94 -31.93 9.93
N LYS A 321 -30.51 -31.39 8.85
CA LYS A 321 -29.84 -31.19 7.55
C LYS A 321 -28.54 -30.41 7.65
N GLN A 322 -28.51 -29.37 8.49
CA GLN A 322 -27.31 -28.56 8.73
C GLN A 322 -26.15 -29.36 9.36
N TYR A 323 -26.44 -30.43 10.12
CA TYR A 323 -25.42 -31.26 10.75
C TYR A 323 -25.02 -32.45 9.87
N LEU A 324 -25.95 -32.98 9.07
CA LEU A 324 -25.66 -34.05 8.12
C LEU A 324 -24.86 -33.55 6.91
N PHE A 325 -25.26 -32.43 6.32
CA PHE A 325 -24.70 -31.94 5.04
C PHE A 325 -23.97 -30.59 5.18
N GLY A 326 -24.09 -29.90 6.32
CA GLY A 326 -23.58 -28.53 6.50
C GLY A 326 -24.57 -27.46 6.02
N THR A 327 -24.28 -26.20 6.35
CA THR A 327 -25.05 -25.01 5.92
C THR A 327 -24.60 -24.44 4.56
N GLY A 328 -23.72 -25.16 3.86
CA GLY A 328 -23.10 -24.81 2.58
C GLY A 328 -21.81 -24.01 2.73
N CYS A 329 -20.73 -24.49 2.09
CA CYS A 329 -19.45 -23.79 1.99
C CYS A 329 -19.40 -22.88 0.75
N ILE A 330 -18.34 -22.08 0.61
CA ILE A 330 -18.11 -21.25 -0.59
C ILE A 330 -17.80 -22.20 -1.75
N ALA A 331 -18.78 -22.43 -2.62
CA ALA A 331 -18.71 -23.43 -3.70
C ALA A 331 -17.89 -22.95 -4.90
N GLY A 332 -17.86 -21.64 -5.13
CA GLY A 332 -17.27 -21.06 -6.32
C GLY A 332 -17.34 -19.55 -6.32
N ILE A 333 -17.06 -18.98 -7.48
CA ILE A 333 -17.01 -17.54 -7.70
C ILE A 333 -18.06 -17.15 -8.74
N LEU A 334 -18.77 -16.06 -8.45
CA LEU A 334 -19.64 -15.39 -9.41
C LEU A 334 -18.81 -14.38 -10.21
N SER A 335 -18.77 -14.53 -11.53
CA SER A 335 -18.05 -13.65 -12.46
C SER A 335 -18.97 -13.14 -13.56
N VAL A 336 -18.57 -12.11 -14.33
CA VAL A 336 -19.43 -11.56 -15.39
C VAL A 336 -19.56 -12.53 -16.57
N ASN A 337 -18.48 -13.25 -16.90
CA ASN A 337 -18.49 -14.24 -17.96
C ASN A 337 -17.37 -15.30 -17.76
N PRO A 338 -17.68 -16.61 -17.68
CA PRO A 338 -19.01 -17.17 -17.42
C PRO A 338 -19.52 -16.82 -16.01
N PRO A 339 -20.86 -16.86 -15.77
CA PRO A 339 -21.48 -16.39 -14.54
C PRO A 339 -21.01 -17.15 -13.29
N LYS A 340 -20.88 -18.48 -13.40
CA LYS A 340 -20.43 -19.37 -12.31
C LYS A 340 -19.11 -20.00 -12.73
N ILE A 341 -18.08 -19.87 -11.89
CA ILE A 341 -16.77 -20.52 -12.10
C ILE A 341 -16.31 -21.22 -10.83
N SER A 342 -15.59 -22.34 -10.99
CA SER A 342 -14.93 -22.98 -9.86
C SER A 342 -13.77 -22.11 -9.34
N ILE A 343 -13.41 -22.30 -8.07
CA ILE A 343 -12.32 -21.54 -7.43
C ILE A 343 -10.99 -21.77 -8.16
N TYR A 344 -10.72 -23.02 -8.55
CA TYR A 344 -9.52 -23.38 -9.29
C TYR A 344 -9.47 -22.75 -10.70
N GLN A 345 -10.60 -22.71 -11.41
CA GLN A 345 -10.69 -22.02 -12.71
C GLN A 345 -10.50 -20.51 -12.55
N ALA A 346 -11.04 -19.90 -11.49
CA ALA A 346 -10.82 -18.48 -11.19
C ALA A 346 -9.34 -18.18 -10.96
N MET A 347 -8.60 -19.07 -10.29
CA MET A 347 -7.15 -18.97 -10.11
C MET A 347 -6.41 -19.05 -11.43
N LYS A 348 -6.70 -20.06 -12.26
CA LYS A 348 -6.07 -20.22 -13.59
C LYS A 348 -6.31 -19.02 -14.50
N ASN A 349 -7.49 -18.41 -14.40
CA ASN A 349 -7.86 -17.23 -15.17
C ASN A 349 -7.30 -15.91 -14.58
N GLY A 350 -6.52 -15.96 -13.50
CA GLY A 350 -5.95 -14.78 -12.84
C GLY A 350 -6.97 -13.89 -12.13
N LYS A 351 -8.20 -14.38 -11.90
CA LYS A 351 -9.25 -13.63 -11.21
C LYS A 351 -9.01 -13.56 -9.69
N ILE A 352 -8.32 -14.56 -9.13
CA ILE A 352 -7.91 -14.64 -7.72
C ILE A 352 -6.44 -15.06 -7.59
N LYS A 353 -5.77 -14.64 -6.52
CA LYS A 353 -4.38 -15.05 -6.24
C LYS A 353 -4.32 -16.55 -5.87
N PRO A 354 -3.22 -17.27 -6.19
CA PRO A 354 -3.10 -18.71 -5.87
C PRO A 354 -3.24 -19.05 -4.39
N GLU A 355 -2.71 -18.21 -3.50
CA GLU A 355 -2.81 -18.41 -2.05
C GLU A 355 -4.26 -18.33 -1.56
N VAL A 356 -5.04 -17.38 -2.08
CA VAL A 356 -6.46 -17.22 -1.74
C VAL A 356 -7.27 -18.40 -2.25
N ALA A 357 -7.00 -18.85 -3.49
CA ALA A 357 -7.64 -20.01 -4.08
C ALA A 357 -7.38 -21.28 -3.26
N LEU A 358 -6.14 -21.50 -2.84
CA LEU A 358 -5.75 -22.65 -2.04
C LEU A 358 -6.50 -22.67 -0.71
N ASN A 359 -6.51 -21.55 0.03
CA ASN A 359 -7.19 -21.50 1.33
C ASN A 359 -8.69 -21.81 1.20
N LEU A 360 -9.36 -21.30 0.16
CA LEU A 360 -10.78 -21.59 -0.07
C LEU A 360 -11.03 -23.04 -0.51
N LEU A 361 -10.14 -23.63 -1.32
CA LEU A 361 -10.23 -25.04 -1.71
C LEU A 361 -9.96 -25.98 -0.53
N GLU A 362 -9.01 -25.64 0.36
CA GLU A 362 -8.77 -26.36 1.61
C GLU A 362 -10.00 -26.30 2.52
N ALA A 363 -10.69 -25.15 2.58
CA ALA A 363 -11.95 -25.03 3.31
C ALA A 363 -13.05 -25.93 2.71
N GLN A 364 -13.17 -26.04 1.39
CA GLN A 364 -14.10 -26.98 0.75
C GLN A 364 -13.79 -28.43 1.12
N ALA A 365 -12.52 -28.85 0.95
CA ALA A 365 -12.07 -30.21 1.26
C ALA A 365 -12.31 -30.55 2.74
N ALA A 366 -12.03 -29.61 3.65
CA ALA A 366 -12.19 -29.81 5.08
C ALA A 366 -13.64 -29.69 5.60
N THR A 367 -14.56 -29.15 4.80
CA THR A 367 -15.99 -29.05 5.12
C THR A 367 -16.83 -30.18 4.52
N GLY A 368 -16.24 -31.00 3.66
CA GLY A 368 -16.82 -32.27 3.24
C GLY A 368 -16.44 -32.69 1.83
N PHE A 369 -16.61 -31.82 0.84
CA PHE A 369 -16.46 -32.18 -0.57
C PHE A 369 -15.90 -31.01 -1.39
N MET A 370 -15.21 -31.35 -2.47
CA MET A 370 -14.90 -30.41 -3.54
C MET A 370 -16.15 -30.21 -4.37
N ILE A 371 -16.54 -28.95 -4.59
CA ILE A 371 -17.79 -28.61 -5.27
C ILE A 371 -17.49 -28.11 -6.68
N ASP A 372 -18.12 -28.70 -7.70
CA ASP A 372 -18.20 -28.11 -9.03
C ASP A 372 -19.45 -27.23 -9.13
N PRO A 373 -19.35 -25.89 -9.05
CA PRO A 373 -20.51 -25.00 -9.06
C PRO A 373 -21.23 -24.93 -10.42
N VAL A 374 -20.65 -25.48 -11.49
CA VAL A 374 -21.25 -25.49 -12.83
C VAL A 374 -22.05 -26.77 -13.05
N LYS A 375 -21.56 -27.89 -12.53
CA LYS A 375 -22.22 -29.21 -12.67
C LYS A 375 -23.07 -29.61 -11.45
N ASP A 376 -22.98 -28.85 -10.36
CA ASP A 376 -23.61 -29.15 -9.08
C ASP A 376 -23.25 -30.56 -8.55
N GLU A 377 -21.96 -30.91 -8.69
CA GLU A 377 -21.41 -32.19 -8.23
C GLU A 377 -20.57 -32.02 -6.96
N LEU A 378 -20.78 -32.91 -6.00
CA LEU A 378 -19.94 -33.07 -4.81
C LEU A 378 -18.94 -34.19 -5.06
N LEU A 379 -17.64 -33.89 -4.98
CA LEU A 379 -16.56 -34.81 -5.32
C LEU A 379 -15.58 -34.96 -4.14
N THR A 380 -14.99 -36.14 -3.99
CA THR A 380 -13.79 -36.32 -3.17
C THR A 380 -12.58 -35.62 -3.81
N VAL A 381 -11.49 -35.41 -3.06
CA VAL A 381 -10.30 -34.73 -3.61
C VAL A 381 -9.71 -35.51 -4.79
N ASP A 382 -9.65 -36.83 -4.69
CA ASP A 382 -9.15 -37.72 -5.76
C ASP A 382 -10.03 -37.65 -7.02
N GLU A 383 -11.35 -37.63 -6.85
CA GLU A 383 -12.29 -37.49 -7.98
C GLU A 383 -12.23 -36.11 -8.61
N ALA A 384 -12.06 -35.06 -7.80
CA ALA A 384 -11.95 -33.69 -8.28
C ALA A 384 -10.69 -33.50 -9.14
N VAL A 385 -9.55 -34.10 -8.77
CA VAL A 385 -8.33 -34.08 -9.60
C VAL A 385 -8.53 -34.89 -10.88
N ARG A 386 -9.14 -36.08 -10.80
CA ARG A 386 -9.42 -36.93 -11.97
C ARG A 386 -10.34 -36.26 -12.99
N LYS A 387 -11.37 -35.55 -12.51
CA LYS A 387 -12.32 -34.79 -13.35
C LYS A 387 -11.78 -33.42 -13.78
N GLY A 388 -10.59 -33.01 -13.33
CA GLY A 388 -9.97 -31.74 -13.67
C GLY A 388 -10.60 -30.52 -13.01
N LEU A 389 -11.40 -30.71 -11.95
CA LEU A 389 -11.94 -29.62 -11.13
C LEU A 389 -10.81 -28.91 -10.37
N VAL A 390 -9.80 -29.68 -9.93
CA VAL A 390 -8.57 -29.18 -9.30
C VAL A 390 -7.34 -29.75 -10.00
N GLY A 391 -6.25 -29.00 -10.02
CA GLY A 391 -4.98 -29.45 -10.59
C GLY A 391 -4.21 -30.41 -9.69
N PRO A 392 -3.36 -31.28 -10.27
CA PRO A 392 -2.52 -32.21 -9.52
C PRO A 392 -1.55 -31.49 -8.57
N GLU A 393 -1.18 -30.24 -8.85
CA GLU A 393 -0.28 -29.44 -8.01
C GLU A 393 -0.83 -29.12 -6.61
N LEU A 394 -2.15 -29.20 -6.42
CA LEU A 394 -2.80 -28.97 -5.13
C LEU A 394 -3.24 -30.27 -4.43
N HIS A 395 -3.02 -31.44 -5.05
CA HIS A 395 -3.55 -32.73 -4.60
C HIS A 395 -3.11 -33.07 -3.17
N ASP A 396 -1.80 -33.05 -2.88
CA ASP A 396 -1.28 -33.39 -1.55
C ASP A 396 -1.82 -32.48 -0.44
N LYS A 397 -1.95 -31.18 -0.72
CA LYS A 397 -2.45 -30.19 0.24
C LYS A 397 -3.94 -30.39 0.52
N LEU A 398 -4.73 -30.59 -0.53
CA LEU A 398 -6.16 -30.83 -0.39
C LEU A 398 -6.47 -32.19 0.24
N LEU A 399 -5.67 -33.21 -0.04
CA LEU A 399 -5.80 -34.50 0.62
C LEU A 399 -5.50 -34.37 2.12
N SER A 400 -4.51 -33.54 2.49
CA SER A 400 -4.28 -33.18 3.90
C SER A 400 -5.46 -32.43 4.52
N ALA A 401 -6.15 -31.57 3.77
CA ALA A 401 -7.36 -30.88 4.23
C ALA A 401 -8.57 -31.82 4.36
N GLU A 402 -8.74 -32.76 3.44
CA GLU A 402 -9.79 -33.78 3.52
C GLU A 402 -9.65 -34.68 4.77
N ARG A 403 -8.44 -34.82 5.32
CA ARG A 403 -8.22 -35.50 6.62
C ARG A 403 -8.89 -34.79 7.79
N ALA A 404 -9.29 -33.53 7.67
CA ALA A 404 -10.15 -32.90 8.67
C ALA A 404 -11.57 -33.49 8.70
N VAL A 405 -12.00 -34.17 7.63
CA VAL A 405 -13.27 -34.89 7.53
C VAL A 405 -13.08 -36.39 7.80
N THR A 406 -12.09 -37.03 7.16
CA THR A 406 -11.85 -38.48 7.32
C THR A 406 -11.04 -38.84 8.57
N GLY A 407 -10.47 -37.82 9.21
CA GLY A 407 -9.66 -37.92 10.41
C GLY A 407 -8.17 -38.15 10.16
N TYR A 408 -7.38 -37.74 11.14
CA TYR A 408 -5.93 -37.89 11.13
C TYR A 408 -5.56 -39.19 11.82
N LYS A 409 -4.79 -40.06 11.15
CA LYS A 409 -4.18 -41.22 11.83
C LYS A 409 -3.06 -40.75 12.74
N ASP A 410 -3.19 -41.00 14.03
CA ASP A 410 -2.15 -40.77 15.03
C ASP A 410 -1.01 -41.80 14.83
N PRO A 411 0.22 -41.37 14.51
CA PRO A 411 1.35 -42.28 14.30
C PRO A 411 1.67 -43.17 15.51
N TYR A 412 1.32 -42.72 16.72
CA TYR A 412 1.66 -43.44 17.96
C TYR A 412 0.61 -44.47 18.35
N THR A 413 -0.67 -44.18 18.11
CA THR A 413 -1.78 -45.06 18.53
C THR A 413 -2.47 -45.78 17.39
N GLY A 414 -2.24 -45.37 16.13
CA GLY A 414 -2.95 -45.85 14.95
C GLY A 414 -4.42 -45.44 14.90
N LYS A 415 -4.94 -44.78 15.94
CA LYS A 415 -6.33 -44.32 16.01
C LYS A 415 -6.54 -43.10 15.11
N VAL A 416 -7.75 -43.01 14.58
CA VAL A 416 -8.21 -41.82 13.86
C VAL A 416 -8.61 -40.77 14.89
N ILE A 417 -8.03 -39.58 14.80
CA ILE A 417 -8.28 -38.45 15.70
C ILE A 417 -8.80 -37.24 14.91
N SER A 418 -9.47 -36.33 15.61
CA SER A 418 -10.01 -35.10 15.01
C SER A 418 -8.93 -34.07 14.71
N LEU A 419 -9.27 -33.06 13.89
CA LEU A 419 -8.37 -31.96 13.54
C LEU A 419 -7.81 -31.24 14.78
N PHE A 420 -8.66 -30.95 15.76
CA PHE A 420 -8.22 -30.31 17.01
C PHE A 420 -7.27 -31.19 17.83
N GLN A 421 -7.52 -32.49 17.89
CA GLN A 421 -6.63 -33.43 18.57
C GLN A 421 -5.30 -33.59 17.84
N ALA A 422 -5.32 -33.54 16.50
CA ALA A 422 -4.11 -33.54 15.68
C ALA A 422 -3.27 -32.27 15.91
N MET A 423 -3.92 -31.12 16.03
CA MET A 423 -3.29 -29.84 16.39
C MET A 423 -2.63 -29.91 17.77
N LYS A 424 -3.32 -30.44 18.80
CA LYS A 424 -2.74 -30.58 20.15
C LYS A 424 -1.60 -31.59 20.24
N LYS A 425 -1.43 -32.43 19.22
CA LYS A 425 -0.33 -33.40 19.08
C LYS A 425 0.74 -32.95 18.09
N ASP A 426 0.69 -31.69 17.64
CA ASP A 426 1.61 -31.09 16.67
C ASP A 426 1.73 -31.87 15.35
N LEU A 427 0.70 -32.64 14.97
CA LEU A 427 0.64 -33.33 13.67
C LEU A 427 0.28 -32.36 12.54
N VAL A 428 -0.30 -31.22 12.89
CA VAL A 428 -0.78 -30.17 11.99
C VAL A 428 -0.44 -28.81 12.60
N PRO A 429 0.05 -27.82 11.83
CA PRO A 429 0.30 -26.47 12.33
C PRO A 429 -0.95 -25.82 12.94
N GLU A 430 -0.76 -25.05 14.02
CA GLU A 430 -1.86 -24.41 14.75
C GLU A 430 -2.62 -23.40 13.89
N ASP A 431 -1.91 -22.57 13.12
CA ASP A 431 -2.49 -21.57 12.21
C ASP A 431 -3.41 -22.20 11.15
N TYR A 432 -2.94 -23.30 10.54
CA TYR A 432 -3.73 -24.08 9.60
C TYR A 432 -4.96 -24.71 10.27
N ALA A 433 -4.79 -25.32 11.44
CA ALA A 433 -5.87 -26.00 12.15
C ALA A 433 -6.97 -25.02 12.60
N LEU A 434 -6.59 -23.85 13.15
CA LEU A 434 -7.53 -22.80 13.55
C LEU A 434 -8.35 -22.29 12.36
N ARG A 435 -7.71 -22.03 11.22
CA ARG A 435 -8.37 -21.58 9.98
C ARG A 435 -9.41 -22.59 9.48
N VAL A 436 -9.07 -23.88 9.52
CA VAL A 436 -9.96 -24.94 9.05
C VAL A 436 -11.10 -25.20 10.05
N LEU A 437 -10.82 -25.17 11.35
CA LEU A 437 -11.84 -25.28 12.41
C LEU A 437 -12.86 -24.12 12.34
N GLU A 438 -12.41 -22.91 12.02
CA GLU A 438 -13.27 -21.75 11.81
C GLU A 438 -14.22 -21.95 10.63
N ALA A 439 -13.72 -22.49 9.51
CA ALA A 439 -14.58 -22.84 8.37
C ALA A 439 -15.58 -23.96 8.69
N GLN A 440 -15.20 -24.97 9.47
CA GLN A 440 -16.13 -26.02 9.92
C GLN A 440 -17.23 -25.44 10.82
N ASN A 441 -16.87 -24.61 11.80
CA ASN A 441 -17.83 -23.95 12.69
C ASN A 441 -18.81 -23.07 11.91
N ALA A 442 -18.32 -22.26 10.97
CA ALA A 442 -19.15 -21.39 10.15
C ALA A 442 -20.08 -22.15 9.17
N THR A 443 -19.77 -23.41 8.85
CA THR A 443 -20.55 -24.28 7.95
C THR A 443 -21.46 -25.27 8.67
N GLY A 444 -21.74 -25.06 9.96
CA GLY A 444 -22.76 -25.77 10.73
C GLY A 444 -22.25 -26.53 11.95
N GLY A 445 -20.93 -26.74 12.10
CA GLY A 445 -20.37 -27.42 13.27
C GLY A 445 -19.12 -28.25 12.95
N PHE A 446 -18.48 -28.77 14.00
CA PHE A 446 -17.24 -29.54 13.91
C PHE A 446 -17.50 -30.96 13.42
N ILE A 447 -16.63 -31.49 12.56
CA ILE A 447 -16.84 -32.81 11.98
C ILE A 447 -16.35 -33.89 12.93
N ASP A 448 -17.17 -34.92 13.15
CA ASP A 448 -16.76 -36.16 13.81
C ASP A 448 -16.09 -37.09 12.79
N PRO A 449 -14.78 -37.37 12.88
CA PRO A 449 -14.10 -38.20 11.89
C PRO A 449 -14.51 -39.68 11.92
N GLU A 450 -15.11 -40.13 13.01
CA GLU A 450 -15.56 -41.52 13.16
C GLU A 450 -16.91 -41.74 12.46
N TYR A 451 -17.80 -40.75 12.55
CA TYR A 451 -19.18 -40.83 12.06
C TYR A 451 -19.48 -39.96 10.83
N TYR A 452 -18.55 -39.10 10.39
CA TYR A 452 -18.60 -38.28 9.17
C TYR A 452 -19.71 -37.22 9.10
N PHE A 453 -20.41 -36.95 10.21
CA PHE A 453 -21.38 -35.85 10.31
C PHE A 453 -20.88 -34.77 11.29
N ARG A 454 -21.52 -33.61 11.26
CA ARG A 454 -21.14 -32.45 12.10
C ARG A 454 -21.82 -32.52 13.45
N LEU A 455 -21.07 -32.17 14.49
CA LEU A 455 -21.55 -32.10 15.85
C LEU A 455 -21.90 -30.66 16.23
N PRO A 456 -22.98 -30.48 17.03
CA PRO A 456 -23.19 -29.27 17.81
C PRO A 456 -21.98 -28.92 18.67
N THR A 457 -21.76 -27.63 18.93
CA THR A 457 -20.56 -27.14 19.63
C THR A 457 -20.42 -27.68 21.05
N ASP A 458 -21.54 -27.83 21.78
CA ASP A 458 -21.59 -28.40 23.13
C ASP A 458 -21.19 -29.88 23.14
N VAL A 459 -21.63 -30.65 22.15
CA VAL A 459 -21.29 -32.08 22.00
C VAL A 459 -19.84 -32.25 21.55
N ALA A 460 -19.36 -31.42 20.63
CA ALA A 460 -17.97 -31.41 20.20
C ALA A 460 -17.01 -31.11 21.37
N MET A 461 -17.40 -30.21 22.28
CA MET A 461 -16.64 -29.95 23.51
C MET A 461 -16.63 -31.16 24.45
N GLN A 462 -17.77 -31.83 24.62
CA GLN A 462 -17.86 -33.05 25.47
C GLN A 462 -17.01 -34.20 24.93
N ARG A 463 -16.96 -34.36 23.60
CA ARG A 463 -16.13 -35.37 22.92
C ARG A 463 -14.65 -34.97 22.80
N GLY A 464 -14.27 -33.77 23.25
CA GLY A 464 -12.89 -33.28 23.21
C GLY A 464 -12.39 -32.98 21.79
N TYR A 465 -13.30 -32.66 20.86
CA TYR A 465 -12.96 -32.20 19.52
C TYR A 465 -12.78 -30.69 19.42
N ILE A 466 -13.11 -29.95 20.47
CA ILE A 466 -12.67 -28.58 20.67
C ILE A 466 -12.68 -28.24 22.16
N ASN A 467 -11.85 -27.30 22.61
CA ASN A 467 -11.92 -26.74 23.96
C ASN A 467 -12.56 -25.34 23.94
N LYS A 468 -13.04 -24.89 25.10
CA LYS A 468 -13.70 -23.58 25.23
C LYS A 468 -12.82 -22.42 24.78
N GLU A 469 -11.54 -22.43 25.17
CA GLU A 469 -10.57 -21.39 24.81
C GLU A 469 -10.41 -21.23 23.29
N THR A 470 -10.30 -22.32 22.54
CA THR A 470 -10.16 -22.27 21.08
C THR A 470 -11.48 -21.88 20.42
N LEU A 471 -12.62 -22.31 20.97
CA LEU A 471 -13.94 -21.92 20.46
C LEU A 471 -14.18 -20.42 20.62
N ASP A 472 -13.79 -19.83 21.76
CA ASP A 472 -13.90 -18.40 22.02
C ASP A 472 -13.00 -17.61 21.06
N ARG A 473 -11.74 -18.07 20.83
CA ARG A 473 -10.81 -17.49 19.83
C ARG A 473 -11.37 -17.51 18.40
N ILE A 474 -12.07 -18.57 18.03
CA ILE A 474 -12.67 -18.71 16.69
C ILE A 474 -13.97 -17.90 16.54
N SER A 475 -14.71 -17.72 17.63
CA SER A 475 -15.97 -16.97 17.63
C SER A 475 -15.75 -15.45 17.62
N GLU A 476 -14.70 -14.97 18.31
CA GLU A 476 -14.23 -13.59 18.30
C GLU A 476 -12.86 -13.51 17.59
N PRO A 477 -12.84 -13.46 16.25
CA PRO A 477 -11.61 -13.60 15.49
C PRO A 477 -10.67 -12.42 15.75
N THR A 478 -9.54 -12.74 16.38
CA THR A 478 -8.35 -11.90 16.58
C THR A 478 -7.43 -11.99 15.35
N GLU A 479 -6.44 -11.10 15.18
CA GLU A 479 -5.60 -11.06 13.94
C GLU A 479 -4.92 -12.39 13.58
N ASP A 480 -4.68 -13.26 14.58
CA ASP A 480 -4.10 -14.60 14.45
C ASP A 480 -5.08 -15.64 13.89
N VAL A 481 -6.40 -15.43 14.02
CA VAL A 481 -7.45 -16.37 13.55
C VAL A 481 -8.02 -15.97 12.18
N LEU A 482 -7.75 -14.74 11.71
CA LEU A 482 -8.11 -14.29 10.36
C LEU A 482 -7.24 -14.97 9.28
N GLY A 483 -7.58 -16.22 8.97
CA GLY A 483 -6.82 -17.08 8.06
C GLY A 483 -7.22 -16.99 6.58
N TYR A 484 -8.33 -16.31 6.25
CA TYR A 484 -8.81 -16.13 4.88
C TYR A 484 -8.58 -14.71 4.40
N ILE A 485 -8.38 -14.55 3.10
CA ILE A 485 -8.17 -13.24 2.46
C ILE A 485 -9.32 -13.03 1.50
N ASP A 486 -9.96 -11.86 1.58
CA ASP A 486 -10.99 -11.50 0.62
C ASP A 486 -10.35 -11.21 -0.75
N PRO A 487 -10.74 -11.92 -1.83
CA PRO A 487 -10.14 -11.73 -3.15
C PRO A 487 -10.42 -10.35 -3.77
N THR A 488 -11.34 -9.56 -3.22
CA THR A 488 -11.68 -8.22 -3.69
C THR A 488 -10.96 -7.11 -2.92
N THR A 489 -10.82 -7.21 -1.59
CA THR A 489 -10.19 -6.16 -0.76
C THR A 489 -8.75 -6.46 -0.37
N ASP A 490 -8.28 -7.70 -0.54
CA ASP A 490 -6.97 -8.19 -0.08
C ASP A 490 -6.76 -8.07 1.44
N GLU A 491 -7.85 -7.88 2.19
CA GLU A 491 -7.86 -7.85 3.66
C GLU A 491 -8.11 -9.24 4.23
N LYS A 492 -7.52 -9.51 5.40
CA LYS A 492 -7.76 -10.74 6.14
C LYS A 492 -9.15 -10.70 6.78
N GLN A 493 -9.94 -11.76 6.57
CA GLN A 493 -11.29 -11.92 7.09
C GLN A 493 -11.48 -13.33 7.67
N SER A 494 -12.52 -13.49 8.49
CA SER A 494 -12.98 -14.82 8.90
C SER A 494 -13.81 -15.46 7.77
N TYR A 495 -13.83 -16.79 7.71
CA TYR A 495 -14.68 -17.53 6.77
C TYR A 495 -16.16 -17.21 6.97
N ALA A 496 -16.61 -17.00 8.20
CA ALA A 496 -17.97 -16.55 8.49
C ALA A 496 -18.31 -15.18 7.85
N GLN A 497 -17.37 -14.24 7.83
CA GLN A 497 -17.53 -12.95 7.14
C GLN A 497 -17.60 -13.14 5.62
N LEU A 498 -16.72 -13.97 5.05
CA LEU A 498 -16.75 -14.29 3.62
C LEU A 498 -18.05 -14.99 3.20
N LEU A 499 -18.59 -15.89 4.03
CA LEU A 499 -19.88 -16.55 3.77
C LEU A 499 -21.05 -15.58 3.76
N LYS A 500 -21.04 -14.53 4.60
CA LYS A 500 -22.08 -13.48 4.60
C LYS A 500 -22.07 -12.66 3.32
N ARG A 501 -20.91 -12.56 2.66
CA ARG A 501 -20.73 -11.85 1.39
C ARG A 501 -21.15 -12.70 0.16
N CYS A 502 -21.23 -14.02 0.31
CA CYS A 502 -21.61 -14.90 -0.78
C CYS A 502 -23.08 -14.73 -1.17
N ARG A 503 -23.37 -14.77 -2.47
CA ARG A 503 -24.74 -14.86 -2.98
C ARG A 503 -25.14 -16.33 -3.07
N VAL A 504 -26.35 -16.65 -2.64
CA VAL A 504 -26.91 -17.99 -2.79
C VAL A 504 -27.53 -18.08 -4.18
N ASP A 505 -27.07 -19.03 -4.98
CA ASP A 505 -27.65 -19.32 -6.28
C ASP A 505 -29.03 -19.98 -6.11
N LYS A 506 -30.08 -19.42 -6.72
CA LYS A 506 -31.47 -19.87 -6.51
C LYS A 506 -31.74 -21.27 -7.07
N GLU A 507 -30.95 -21.72 -8.05
CA GLU A 507 -31.13 -23.01 -8.71
C GLU A 507 -30.41 -24.14 -7.97
N SER A 508 -29.13 -23.94 -7.60
CA SER A 508 -28.29 -24.96 -6.96
C SER A 508 -28.22 -24.84 -5.42
N ASN A 509 -28.75 -23.77 -4.84
CA ASN A 509 -28.55 -23.39 -3.43
C ASN A 509 -27.06 -23.27 -3.00
N LEU A 510 -26.13 -23.21 -3.95
CA LEU A 510 -24.71 -23.05 -3.68
C LEU A 510 -24.36 -21.60 -3.34
N ARG A 511 -23.42 -21.41 -2.41
CA ARG A 511 -22.91 -20.09 -2.04
C ARG A 511 -21.75 -19.72 -2.95
N LEU A 512 -21.94 -18.67 -3.75
CA LEU A 512 -20.93 -18.17 -4.69
C LEU A 512 -20.40 -16.82 -4.22
N LEU A 513 -19.08 -16.70 -4.17
CA LEU A 513 -18.43 -15.44 -3.81
C LEU A 513 -18.47 -14.47 -4.98
N SER A 514 -19.12 -13.32 -4.82
CA SER A 514 -19.25 -12.32 -5.88
C SER A 514 -17.93 -11.58 -6.08
N LEU A 515 -17.33 -11.72 -7.27
CA LEU A 515 -16.24 -10.85 -7.70
C LEU A 515 -16.74 -9.58 -8.42
N ALA A 516 -18.05 -9.40 -8.61
CA ALA A 516 -18.59 -8.19 -9.24
C ALA A 516 -18.22 -6.92 -8.46
N ASP A 517 -18.05 -7.04 -7.14
CA ASP A 517 -17.61 -5.94 -6.28
C ASP A 517 -16.17 -5.48 -6.57
N ARG A 518 -15.35 -6.30 -7.25
CA ARG A 518 -14.01 -5.92 -7.69
C ARG A 518 -14.05 -4.82 -8.76
N ASN A 519 -15.17 -4.71 -9.48
CA ASN A 519 -15.37 -3.67 -10.48
C ASN A 519 -15.97 -2.39 -9.90
N LEU A 520 -16.50 -2.41 -8.67
CA LEU A 520 -17.10 -1.24 -8.03
C LEU A 520 -16.08 -0.38 -7.24
N LEU A 521 -14.80 -0.53 -7.56
CA LEU A 521 -13.71 0.24 -6.96
C LEU A 521 -13.46 1.49 -7.80
N PHE A 522 -13.56 2.65 -7.19
CA PHE A 522 -13.27 3.93 -7.82
C PHE A 522 -11.81 4.29 -7.61
N LYS A 523 -11.17 4.86 -8.62
CA LYS A 523 -9.79 5.35 -8.50
C LYS A 523 -9.78 6.69 -7.75
N GLY A 524 -9.12 6.73 -6.60
CA GLY A 524 -8.86 7.96 -5.83
C GLY A 524 -7.53 8.62 -6.17
N LEU A 525 -7.06 9.49 -5.27
CA LEU A 525 -5.81 10.25 -5.43
C LEU A 525 -4.55 9.39 -5.31
N ARG A 526 -4.56 8.38 -4.43
CA ARG A 526 -3.43 7.49 -4.11
C ARG A 526 -3.88 6.04 -3.85
N LYS A 527 -5.16 5.80 -3.54
CA LYS A 527 -5.76 4.49 -3.28
C LYS A 527 -7.02 4.26 -4.12
N GLN A 528 -7.47 3.01 -4.18
CA GLN A 528 -8.80 2.66 -4.68
C GLN A 528 -9.83 2.81 -3.56
N ILE A 529 -11.04 3.26 -3.90
CA ILE A 529 -12.11 3.61 -2.97
C ILE A 529 -13.30 2.69 -3.21
N THR A 530 -13.90 2.19 -2.14
CA THR A 530 -15.08 1.33 -2.21
C THR A 530 -16.36 2.18 -2.34
N VAL A 531 -17.40 1.61 -2.95
CA VAL A 531 -18.73 2.26 -3.04
C VAL A 531 -19.30 2.57 -1.66
N LEU A 532 -19.12 1.64 -0.71
CA LEU A 532 -19.56 1.82 0.67
C LEU A 532 -18.88 3.04 1.31
N GLN A 533 -17.61 3.27 0.98
CA GLN A 533 -16.89 4.44 1.46
C GLN A 533 -17.39 5.74 0.83
N LEU A 534 -17.78 5.74 -0.45
CA LEU A 534 -18.43 6.89 -1.06
C LEU A 534 -19.78 7.21 -0.41
N LEU A 535 -20.54 6.19 -0.02
CA LEU A 535 -21.81 6.34 0.70
C LEU A 535 -21.58 6.91 2.11
N ARG A 536 -20.63 6.35 2.88
CA ARG A 536 -20.23 6.86 4.21
C ARG A 536 -19.68 8.28 4.17
N SER A 537 -19.19 8.70 3.02
CA SER A 537 -18.66 10.04 2.78
C SER A 537 -19.72 11.01 2.25
N GLN A 538 -20.98 10.55 2.15
CA GLN A 538 -22.11 11.30 1.62
C GLN A 538 -21.91 11.82 0.18
N ILE A 539 -21.03 11.17 -0.59
CA ILE A 539 -20.73 11.53 -1.98
C ILE A 539 -21.77 10.93 -2.93
N ILE A 540 -22.26 9.74 -2.60
CA ILE A 540 -23.36 9.07 -3.31
C ILE A 540 -24.54 8.87 -2.37
N THR A 541 -25.73 8.77 -2.94
CA THR A 541 -26.95 8.48 -2.19
C THR A 541 -27.14 6.97 -2.01
N GLN A 542 -27.97 6.59 -1.02
CA GLN A 542 -28.37 5.19 -0.81
C GLN A 542 -28.99 4.57 -2.08
N LYS A 543 -29.80 5.34 -2.81
CA LYS A 543 -30.43 4.91 -4.06
C LYS A 543 -29.39 4.58 -5.15
N THR A 544 -28.42 5.48 -5.36
CA THR A 544 -27.32 5.24 -6.32
C THR A 544 -26.41 4.08 -5.91
N TYR A 545 -26.24 3.84 -4.60
CA TYR A 545 -25.52 2.68 -4.10
C TYR A 545 -26.24 1.38 -4.47
N GLU A 546 -27.55 1.32 -4.22
CA GLU A 546 -28.40 0.17 -4.57
C GLU A 546 -28.40 -0.09 -6.08
N GLU A 547 -28.67 0.92 -6.89
CA GLU A 547 -28.66 0.83 -8.36
C GLU A 547 -27.30 0.34 -8.91
N LEU A 548 -26.18 0.77 -8.31
CA LEU A 548 -24.84 0.34 -8.70
C LEU A 548 -24.55 -1.11 -8.26
N THR A 549 -25.00 -1.51 -7.07
CA THR A 549 -24.86 -2.91 -6.58
C THR A 549 -25.77 -3.91 -7.30
N GLU A 550 -26.89 -3.44 -7.85
CA GLU A 550 -27.82 -4.19 -8.69
C GLU A 550 -27.38 -4.21 -10.17
N GLY A 551 -26.44 -3.35 -10.56
CA GLY A 551 -25.88 -3.28 -11.92
C GLY A 551 -26.76 -2.53 -12.92
N LEU A 552 -27.69 -1.70 -12.45
CA LEU A 552 -28.56 -0.85 -13.28
C LEU A 552 -27.81 0.35 -13.85
N ILE A 553 -26.80 0.83 -13.13
CA ILE A 553 -25.93 1.93 -13.53
C ILE A 553 -24.47 1.48 -13.53
N SER A 554 -23.69 1.99 -14.48
CA SER A 554 -22.28 1.65 -14.64
C SER A 554 -21.36 2.47 -13.71
N VAL A 555 -20.19 1.92 -13.39
CA VAL A 555 -19.18 2.62 -12.58
C VAL A 555 -18.65 3.85 -13.31
N GLU A 556 -18.57 3.81 -14.64
CA GLU A 556 -18.17 4.92 -15.49
C GLU A 556 -19.18 6.07 -15.51
N GLU A 557 -20.48 5.78 -15.41
CA GLU A 557 -21.53 6.79 -15.23
C GLU A 557 -21.39 7.49 -13.89
N VAL A 558 -21.36 6.72 -12.80
CA VAL A 558 -21.23 7.29 -11.45
C VAL A 558 -19.90 8.02 -11.28
N SER A 559 -18.81 7.49 -11.84
CA SER A 559 -17.47 8.11 -11.77
C SER A 559 -17.41 9.46 -12.48
N ARG A 560 -18.24 9.72 -13.49
CA ARG A 560 -18.32 11.04 -14.14
C ARG A 560 -18.99 12.06 -13.21
N ASP A 561 -20.07 11.66 -12.55
CA ASP A 561 -20.83 12.52 -11.65
C ASP A 561 -20.01 12.85 -10.38
N VAL A 562 -19.29 11.86 -9.84
CA VAL A 562 -18.48 12.03 -8.61
C VAL A 562 -17.02 12.40 -8.88
N LYS A 563 -16.63 12.68 -10.14
CA LYS A 563 -15.23 12.98 -10.54
C LYS A 563 -14.60 14.09 -9.69
N LYS A 564 -15.39 15.11 -9.33
CA LYS A 564 -14.99 16.22 -8.45
C LYS A 564 -14.46 15.73 -7.11
N TYR A 565 -15.03 14.68 -6.54
CA TYR A 565 -14.63 14.15 -5.23
C TYR A 565 -13.52 13.09 -5.32
N LEU A 566 -13.49 12.32 -6.41
CA LEU A 566 -12.47 11.28 -6.61
C LEU A 566 -11.09 11.87 -6.95
N GLU A 567 -11.03 12.73 -7.98
CA GLU A 567 -9.78 13.27 -8.49
C GLU A 567 -9.64 14.79 -8.27
N GLY A 568 -10.75 15.49 -8.06
CA GLY A 568 -10.78 16.96 -7.98
C GLY A 568 -11.17 17.63 -9.29
N THR A 569 -11.55 18.90 -9.19
CA THR A 569 -11.55 19.81 -10.33
C THR A 569 -10.11 20.22 -10.67
N SER A 570 -9.92 20.68 -11.89
CA SER A 570 -8.61 21.06 -12.41
C SER A 570 -8.01 22.20 -11.61
N CYS A 571 -6.86 21.96 -10.97
CA CYS A 571 -6.07 23.00 -10.32
C CYS A 571 -5.36 23.87 -11.38
N ILE A 572 -4.73 24.97 -10.97
CA ILE A 572 -3.95 25.81 -11.88
C ILE A 572 -2.75 24.99 -12.36
N ALA A 573 -2.91 24.35 -13.53
CA ALA A 573 -2.03 23.33 -14.06
C ALA A 573 -0.74 23.91 -14.65
N GLY A 574 -0.81 25.15 -15.11
CA GLY A 574 0.23 25.75 -15.91
C GLY A 574 -0.10 27.17 -16.31
N VAL A 575 0.63 27.62 -17.31
CA VAL A 575 0.61 28.99 -17.79
C VAL A 575 0.35 28.97 -19.29
N TYR A 576 -0.57 29.81 -19.74
CA TYR A 576 -0.83 30.03 -21.15
C TYR A 576 -0.36 31.42 -21.55
N VAL A 577 0.56 31.50 -22.50
CA VAL A 577 1.11 32.77 -22.97
C VAL A 577 0.28 33.26 -24.14
N GLU A 578 -0.42 34.40 -23.97
CA GLU A 578 -1.37 34.89 -24.97
C GLU A 578 -0.73 35.19 -26.33
N SER A 579 0.51 35.68 -26.34
CA SER A 579 1.21 36.11 -27.55
C SER A 579 1.75 34.95 -28.39
N SER A 580 2.42 33.98 -27.76
CA SER A 580 2.98 32.82 -28.45
C SER A 580 1.98 31.67 -28.57
N LYS A 581 0.87 31.73 -27.84
CA LYS A 581 -0.09 30.64 -27.67
C LYS A 581 0.55 29.36 -27.09
N ASP A 582 1.68 29.50 -26.42
CA ASP A 582 2.38 28.39 -25.79
C ASP A 582 1.74 28.01 -24.45
N ARG A 583 1.62 26.71 -24.22
CA ARG A 583 1.32 26.12 -22.91
C ARG A 583 2.64 25.77 -22.23
N LEU A 584 2.87 26.30 -21.04
CA LEU A 584 4.07 26.07 -20.25
C LEU A 584 3.72 25.53 -18.87
N SER A 585 4.56 24.62 -18.35
CA SER A 585 4.51 24.30 -16.92
C SER A 585 4.91 25.52 -16.08
N ILE A 586 4.43 25.58 -14.83
CA ILE A 586 4.76 26.67 -13.89
C ILE A 586 6.29 26.80 -13.72
N TYR A 587 7.00 25.68 -13.64
CA TYR A 587 8.45 25.65 -13.49
C TYR A 587 9.17 26.18 -14.74
N GLN A 588 8.71 25.83 -15.94
CA GLN A 588 9.27 26.39 -17.19
C GLN A 588 8.99 27.89 -17.32
N ALA A 589 7.80 28.34 -16.96
CA ALA A 589 7.45 29.77 -16.93
C ALA A 589 8.36 30.54 -15.95
N MET A 590 8.69 29.95 -14.80
CA MET A 590 9.67 30.50 -13.86
C MET A 590 11.07 30.56 -14.47
N LYS A 591 11.55 29.50 -15.12
CA LYS A 591 12.89 29.50 -15.77
C LYS A 591 12.99 30.52 -16.91
N LYS A 592 11.88 30.81 -17.59
CA LYS A 592 11.76 31.86 -18.61
C LYS A 592 11.55 33.26 -18.00
N ASN A 593 11.59 33.42 -16.68
CA ASN A 593 11.33 34.67 -15.95
C ASN A 593 9.95 35.31 -16.21
N MET A 594 8.96 34.51 -16.61
CA MET A 594 7.59 34.99 -16.85
C MET A 594 6.80 35.10 -15.53
N ILE A 595 7.14 34.26 -14.55
CA ILE A 595 6.57 34.28 -13.20
C ILE A 595 7.72 34.33 -12.19
N ARG A 596 7.53 35.07 -11.10
CA ARG A 596 8.51 35.17 -10.02
C ARG A 596 8.69 33.81 -9.32
N PRO A 597 9.90 33.45 -8.86
CA PRO A 597 10.14 32.18 -8.17
C PRO A 597 9.22 31.93 -6.96
N GLY A 598 8.88 32.99 -6.21
CA GLY A 598 7.93 32.89 -5.09
C GLY A 598 6.54 32.45 -5.55
N THR A 599 5.94 33.16 -6.50
CA THR A 599 4.62 32.83 -7.06
C THR A 599 4.60 31.45 -7.71
N ALA A 600 5.66 31.09 -8.44
CA ALA A 600 5.78 29.77 -9.05
C ALA A 600 5.81 28.65 -8.00
N PHE A 601 6.52 28.87 -6.89
CA PHE A 601 6.60 27.92 -5.80
C PHE A 601 5.24 27.71 -5.11
N GLU A 602 4.51 28.79 -4.83
CA GLU A 602 3.18 28.72 -4.17
C GLU A 602 2.16 27.95 -5.02
N LEU A 603 2.17 28.15 -6.35
CA LEU A 603 1.31 27.41 -7.27
C LEU A 603 1.70 25.92 -7.36
N LEU A 604 2.99 25.60 -7.34
CA LEU A 604 3.46 24.20 -7.30
C LEU A 604 3.11 23.51 -5.98
N GLU A 605 3.17 24.22 -4.85
CA GLU A 605 2.70 23.69 -3.55
C GLU A 605 1.20 23.40 -3.58
N ALA A 606 0.40 24.29 -4.18
CA ALA A 606 -1.03 24.07 -4.35
C ALA A 606 -1.32 22.84 -5.23
N GLN A 607 -0.54 22.61 -6.31
CA GLN A 607 -0.65 21.38 -7.12
C GLN A 607 -0.33 20.13 -6.30
N ALA A 608 0.78 20.13 -5.55
CA ALA A 608 1.17 18.99 -4.73
C ALA A 608 0.14 18.68 -3.63
N ALA A 609 -0.44 19.72 -3.01
CA ALA A 609 -1.44 19.58 -1.96
C ALA A 609 -2.85 19.22 -2.46
N THR A 610 -3.14 19.42 -3.75
CA THR A 610 -4.43 19.09 -4.38
C THR A 610 -4.42 17.71 -5.07
N GLY A 611 -3.28 17.04 -5.10
CA GLY A 611 -3.18 15.65 -5.53
C GLY A 611 -1.97 15.36 -6.40
N TYR A 612 -1.66 16.21 -7.37
CA TYR A 612 -0.68 15.90 -8.41
C TYR A 612 0.04 17.13 -8.89
N VAL A 613 1.33 16.98 -9.21
CA VAL A 613 2.07 17.95 -10.00
C VAL A 613 1.74 17.71 -11.47
N ILE A 614 1.27 18.74 -12.16
CA ILE A 614 0.73 18.61 -13.51
C ILE A 614 1.76 19.06 -14.55
N ASP A 615 1.97 18.23 -15.57
CA ASP A 615 2.62 18.64 -16.81
C ASP A 615 1.52 19.02 -17.83
N PRO A 616 1.27 20.32 -18.07
CA PRO A 616 0.21 20.77 -18.97
C PRO A 616 0.50 20.50 -20.45
N ILE A 617 1.74 20.16 -20.81
CA ILE A 617 2.14 19.88 -22.20
C ILE A 617 1.81 18.43 -22.56
N LYS A 618 2.15 17.49 -21.67
CA LYS A 618 1.92 16.06 -21.86
C LYS A 618 0.61 15.56 -21.24
N ASN A 619 -0.12 16.44 -20.55
CA ASN A 619 -1.31 16.13 -19.76
C ASN A 619 -1.08 14.98 -18.77
N LEU A 620 0.06 15.04 -18.05
CA LEU A 620 0.44 14.02 -17.07
C LEU A 620 0.18 14.53 -15.66
N LYS A 621 -0.40 13.67 -14.83
CA LYS A 621 -0.55 13.85 -13.37
C LYS A 621 0.53 13.03 -12.68
N LEU A 622 1.48 13.68 -12.03
CA LEU A 622 2.66 13.06 -11.44
C LEU A 622 2.70 13.25 -9.92
N ASN A 623 3.31 12.31 -9.20
CA ASN A 623 3.73 12.57 -7.82
C ASN A 623 4.99 13.45 -7.80
N VAL A 624 5.34 14.02 -6.65
CA VAL A 624 6.48 14.96 -6.55
C VAL A 624 7.79 14.29 -6.95
N SER A 625 7.98 13.02 -6.57
CA SER A 625 9.21 12.27 -6.89
C SER A 625 9.35 11.98 -8.40
N GLU A 626 8.26 11.68 -9.09
CA GLU A 626 8.18 11.47 -10.53
C GLU A 626 8.35 12.79 -11.28
N ALA A 627 7.70 13.86 -10.82
CA ALA A 627 7.81 15.19 -11.43
C ALA A 627 9.26 15.69 -11.46
N VAL A 628 10.03 15.43 -10.39
CA VAL A 628 11.47 15.76 -10.34
C VAL A 628 12.28 14.88 -11.30
N LYS A 629 12.00 13.57 -11.37
CA LYS A 629 12.67 12.66 -12.32
C LYS A 629 12.41 13.06 -13.78
N MET A 630 11.18 13.49 -14.08
CA MET A 630 10.77 13.94 -15.41
C MET A 630 11.12 15.41 -15.69
N SER A 631 11.80 16.09 -14.76
CA SER A 631 12.19 17.50 -14.89
C SER A 631 11.02 18.48 -15.11
N VAL A 632 9.81 18.10 -14.70
CA VAL A 632 8.65 19.01 -14.65
C VAL A 632 8.82 20.02 -13.52
N VAL A 633 9.51 19.61 -12.44
CA VAL A 633 9.92 20.46 -11.34
C VAL A 633 11.41 20.25 -11.04
N GLY A 634 12.10 21.32 -10.66
CA GLY A 634 13.51 21.27 -10.29
C GLY A 634 13.77 20.61 -8.93
N PRO A 635 14.96 20.01 -8.74
CA PRO A 635 15.35 19.40 -7.47
C PRO A 635 15.36 20.40 -6.30
N GLU A 636 15.50 21.69 -6.56
CA GLU A 636 15.47 22.77 -5.55
C GLU A 636 14.17 22.85 -4.75
N PHE A 637 13.06 22.34 -5.29
CA PHE A 637 11.75 22.36 -4.63
C PHE A 637 11.32 21.01 -4.08
N LYS A 638 12.11 19.95 -4.28
CA LYS A 638 11.72 18.57 -3.95
C LYS A 638 11.25 18.41 -2.50
N ASP A 639 12.08 18.80 -1.53
CA ASP A 639 11.77 18.54 -0.10
C ASP A 639 10.58 19.36 0.39
N LYS A 640 10.42 20.59 -0.11
CA LYS A 640 9.30 21.45 0.22
C LYS A 640 7.99 20.94 -0.39
N LEU A 641 8.02 20.49 -1.64
CA LEU A 641 6.85 19.90 -2.29
C LEU A 641 6.47 18.54 -1.71
N LEU A 642 7.44 17.75 -1.25
CA LEU A 642 7.16 16.52 -0.48
C LEU A 642 6.45 16.84 0.85
N SER A 643 6.75 17.99 1.47
CA SER A 643 6.00 18.46 2.64
C SER A 643 4.57 18.83 2.28
N ALA A 644 4.35 19.54 1.16
CA ALA A 644 3.01 19.88 0.68
C ALA A 644 2.20 18.64 0.24
N GLU A 645 2.83 17.65 -0.39
CA GLU A 645 2.20 16.37 -0.80
C GLU A 645 1.64 15.59 0.40
N ARG A 646 2.17 15.80 1.61
CA ARG A 646 1.60 15.22 2.85
C ARG A 646 0.19 15.73 3.15
N ALA A 647 -0.26 16.83 2.56
CA ALA A 647 -1.67 17.23 2.62
C ALA A 647 -2.60 16.19 1.97
N VAL A 648 -2.08 15.35 1.06
CA VAL A 648 -2.81 14.29 0.36
C VAL A 648 -2.52 12.92 0.97
N THR A 649 -1.26 12.61 1.26
CA THR A 649 -0.88 11.30 1.83
C THR A 649 -1.05 11.23 3.35
N GLY A 650 -1.23 12.39 3.99
CA GLY A 650 -1.36 12.58 5.43
C GLY A 650 -0.05 12.86 6.15
N TYR A 651 -0.16 13.56 7.28
CA TYR A 651 0.94 13.90 8.16
C TYR A 651 1.09 12.84 9.24
N LYS A 652 2.32 12.39 9.51
CA LYS A 652 2.57 11.45 10.60
C LYS A 652 2.70 12.22 11.90
N ASP A 653 1.80 11.97 12.85
CA ASP A 653 1.86 12.56 14.19
C ASP A 653 3.05 11.98 14.97
N PRO A 654 4.04 12.80 15.40
CA PRO A 654 5.21 12.31 16.14
C PRO A 654 4.87 11.60 17.46
N TYR A 655 3.74 11.94 18.08
CA TYR A 655 3.35 11.42 19.39
C TYR A 655 2.55 10.12 19.32
N SER A 656 1.64 10.00 18.35
CA SER A 656 0.76 8.83 18.23
C SER A 656 1.17 7.86 17.13
N GLY A 657 2.05 8.27 16.22
CA GLY A 657 2.42 7.52 15.02
C GLY A 657 1.32 7.42 13.96
N LYS A 658 0.11 7.92 14.24
CA LYS A 658 -1.05 7.90 13.33
C LYS A 658 -0.92 8.94 12.22
N ILE A 659 -1.59 8.65 11.09
CA ILE A 659 -1.71 9.58 9.97
C ILE A 659 -2.88 10.53 10.24
N ILE A 660 -2.60 11.83 10.26
CA ILE A 660 -3.56 12.91 10.51
C ILE A 660 -3.71 13.83 9.29
N SER A 661 -4.83 14.54 9.20
CA SER A 661 -5.13 15.46 8.09
C SER A 661 -4.31 16.75 8.13
N LEU A 662 -4.32 17.51 7.03
CA LEU A 662 -3.72 18.83 6.93
C LEU A 662 -4.22 19.77 8.04
N PHE A 663 -5.53 19.79 8.25
CA PHE A 663 -6.17 20.61 9.26
C PHE A 663 -5.77 20.21 10.69
N GLN A 664 -5.73 18.91 10.97
CA GLN A 664 -5.30 18.40 12.28
C GLN A 664 -3.82 18.69 12.54
N ALA A 665 -2.97 18.56 11.52
CA ALA A 665 -1.56 18.92 11.58
C ALA A 665 -1.36 20.42 11.86
N MET A 666 -2.21 21.27 11.28
CA MET A 666 -2.24 22.72 11.54
C MET A 666 -2.63 23.02 12.99
N LYS A 667 -3.71 22.41 13.50
CA LYS A 667 -4.14 22.59 14.91
C LYS A 667 -3.07 22.13 15.91
N LYS A 668 -2.32 21.08 15.57
CA LYS A 668 -1.20 20.57 16.39
C LYS A 668 0.12 21.32 16.19
N GLY A 669 0.17 22.34 15.32
CA GLY A 669 1.38 23.13 15.07
C GLY A 669 2.50 22.39 14.33
N LEU A 670 2.20 21.27 13.66
CA LEU A 670 3.17 20.56 12.80
C LEU A 670 3.45 21.31 11.49
N ILE A 671 2.52 22.18 11.08
CA ILE A 671 2.64 23.08 9.94
C ILE A 671 2.29 24.51 10.38
N LEU A 672 2.91 25.50 9.73
CA LEU A 672 2.60 26.91 9.96
C LEU A 672 1.14 27.20 9.54
N LYS A 673 0.43 28.01 10.33
CA LYS A 673 -0.99 28.32 10.09
C LYS A 673 -1.23 28.93 8.71
N ASP A 674 -0.50 29.98 8.34
CA ASP A 674 -0.66 30.64 7.03
C ASP A 674 -0.41 29.67 5.85
N HIS A 675 0.56 28.78 6.02
CA HIS A 675 0.85 27.74 5.03
C HIS A 675 -0.29 26.71 4.96
N GLY A 676 -0.82 26.26 6.10
CA GLY A 676 -1.95 25.34 6.17
C GLY A 676 -3.25 25.92 5.58
N ILE A 677 -3.56 27.18 5.90
CA ILE A 677 -4.72 27.93 5.38
C ILE A 677 -4.69 27.97 3.86
N ARG A 678 -3.54 28.34 3.27
CA ARG A 678 -3.35 28.38 1.82
C ARG A 678 -3.59 27.03 1.14
N LEU A 679 -3.11 25.93 1.75
CA LEU A 679 -3.29 24.60 1.19
C LEU A 679 -4.74 24.11 1.34
N LEU A 680 -5.42 24.41 2.46
CA LEU A 680 -6.84 24.09 2.68
C LEU A 680 -7.72 24.81 1.66
N GLU A 681 -7.46 26.08 1.43
CA GLU A 681 -8.15 26.89 0.44
C GLU A 681 -8.04 26.29 -0.97
N ALA A 682 -6.83 25.88 -1.38
CA ALA A 682 -6.62 25.22 -2.66
C ALA A 682 -7.36 23.87 -2.77
N GLN A 683 -7.47 23.10 -1.69
CA GLN A 683 -8.25 21.85 -1.67
C GLN A 683 -9.75 22.13 -1.85
N ILE A 684 -10.30 23.10 -1.12
CA ILE A 684 -11.72 23.49 -1.19
C ILE A 684 -12.07 23.96 -2.61
N ALA A 685 -11.27 24.87 -3.17
CA ALA A 685 -11.46 25.37 -4.54
C ALA A 685 -11.36 24.27 -5.61
N THR A 686 -10.60 23.20 -5.34
CA THR A 686 -10.45 22.06 -6.26
C THR A 686 -11.38 20.88 -5.97
N GLY A 687 -12.40 21.07 -5.13
CA GLY A 687 -13.51 20.12 -5.02
C GLY A 687 -13.92 19.76 -3.59
N GLY A 688 -13.09 20.02 -2.58
CA GLY A 688 -13.37 19.68 -1.18
C GLY A 688 -12.13 19.29 -0.38
N ILE A 689 -12.32 19.05 0.91
CA ILE A 689 -11.23 18.71 1.84
C ILE A 689 -10.73 17.29 1.56
N ILE A 690 -9.41 17.08 1.53
CA ILE A 690 -8.85 15.74 1.27
C ILE A 690 -8.79 14.93 2.56
N ASP A 691 -9.38 13.74 2.53
CA ASP A 691 -9.18 12.71 3.55
C ASP A 691 -7.92 11.89 3.19
N PRO A 692 -6.82 12.00 3.97
CA PRO A 692 -5.59 11.29 3.63
C PRO A 692 -5.66 9.77 3.90
N GLN A 693 -6.57 9.31 4.76
CA GLN A 693 -6.71 7.88 5.04
C GLN A 693 -7.42 7.18 3.89
N GLU A 694 -8.50 7.80 3.41
CA GLU A 694 -9.42 7.27 2.41
C GLU A 694 -9.13 7.77 0.99
N SER A 695 -8.17 8.70 0.85
CA SER A 695 -7.58 9.13 -0.41
C SER A 695 -8.56 9.74 -1.43
N HIS A 696 -9.59 10.44 -0.96
CA HIS A 696 -10.53 11.20 -1.78
C HIS A 696 -10.96 12.49 -1.10
N ARG A 697 -11.63 13.38 -1.85
CA ARG A 697 -12.16 14.63 -1.32
C ARG A 697 -13.54 14.43 -0.70
N LEU A 698 -13.76 15.10 0.41
CA LEU A 698 -15.02 15.14 1.12
C LEU A 698 -15.72 16.48 0.87
N PRO A 699 -17.08 16.47 0.79
CA PRO A 699 -17.88 17.67 1.02
C PRO A 699 -17.54 18.31 2.37
N VAL A 700 -17.78 19.61 2.50
CA VAL A 700 -17.44 20.38 3.70
C VAL A 700 -18.22 19.85 4.91
N GLU A 701 -19.49 19.49 4.70
CA GLU A 701 -20.39 18.96 5.71
C GLU A 701 -19.89 17.61 6.26
N ALA A 702 -19.51 16.69 5.37
CA ALA A 702 -18.95 15.40 5.76
C ALA A 702 -17.57 15.54 6.43
N ALA A 703 -16.80 16.56 6.08
CA ALA A 703 -15.52 16.86 6.71
C ALA A 703 -15.66 17.34 8.16
N TYR A 704 -16.75 18.05 8.49
CA TYR A 704 -17.09 18.44 9.87
C TYR A 704 -17.38 17.24 10.74
N GLU A 705 -18.23 16.31 10.28
CA GLU A 705 -18.59 15.09 11.02
C GLU A 705 -17.36 14.25 11.37
N ARG A 706 -16.35 14.21 10.49
CA ARG A 706 -15.10 13.47 10.69
C ARG A 706 -14.02 14.24 11.46
N GLY A 707 -14.28 15.50 11.84
CA GLY A 707 -13.30 16.36 12.49
C GLY A 707 -12.05 16.61 11.63
N LEU A 708 -12.20 16.51 10.30
CA LEU A 708 -11.15 16.80 9.32
C LEU A 708 -11.14 18.29 8.94
N PHE A 709 -12.20 19.01 9.27
CA PHE A 709 -12.38 20.44 9.08
C PHE A 709 -13.35 20.98 10.14
N ASP A 710 -13.41 22.29 10.37
CA ASP A 710 -14.37 22.91 11.31
C ASP A 710 -15.02 24.18 10.74
N GLU A 711 -16.14 24.55 11.36
CA GLU A 711 -16.96 25.69 10.94
C GLU A 711 -16.21 27.02 11.12
N GLU A 712 -15.44 27.16 12.21
CA GLU A 712 -14.59 28.34 12.46
C GLU A 712 -13.61 28.60 11.32
N MET A 713 -12.92 27.56 10.81
CA MET A 713 -12.00 27.72 9.69
C MET A 713 -12.73 27.97 8.37
N ASN A 714 -13.93 27.42 8.18
CA ASN A 714 -14.73 27.68 7.00
C ASN A 714 -15.18 29.15 6.91
N GLU A 715 -15.60 29.74 8.04
CA GLU A 715 -15.91 31.18 8.10
C GLU A 715 -14.69 32.03 7.74
N ILE A 716 -13.51 31.67 8.24
CA ILE A 716 -12.25 32.36 7.90
C ILE A 716 -11.95 32.26 6.42
N LEU A 717 -12.06 31.07 5.81
CA LEU A 717 -11.73 30.83 4.39
C LEU A 717 -12.76 31.40 3.41
N THR A 718 -14.01 31.59 3.84
CA THR A 718 -15.06 32.20 3.02
C THR A 718 -15.01 33.72 3.03
N ASP A 719 -14.42 34.34 4.06
CA ASP A 719 -14.17 35.78 4.09
C ASP A 719 -12.89 36.14 3.29
N PRO A 720 -13.00 36.96 2.22
CA PRO A 720 -11.85 37.42 1.44
C PRO A 720 -11.04 38.52 2.16
N SER A 721 -10.63 38.24 3.40
CA SER A 721 -9.72 39.07 4.21
C SER A 721 -8.27 39.02 3.69
N ASP A 722 -7.37 39.84 4.24
CA ASP A 722 -5.95 39.85 3.82
C ASP A 722 -5.23 38.56 4.24
N ASP A 723 -5.72 37.90 5.31
CA ASP A 723 -5.11 36.69 5.87
C ASP A 723 -5.37 35.43 5.02
N THR A 724 -6.37 35.46 4.13
CA THR A 724 -6.70 34.36 3.21
C THR A 724 -6.12 34.53 1.81
N LYS A 725 -5.59 35.71 1.46
CA LYS A 725 -5.01 36.01 0.13
C LYS A 725 -3.58 35.50 -0.01
N GLY A 726 -3.44 34.18 0.01
CA GLY A 726 -2.16 33.47 -0.03
C GLY A 726 -1.49 33.36 -1.40
N PHE A 727 -2.13 33.82 -2.49
CA PHE A 727 -1.65 33.70 -3.87
C PHE A 727 -1.49 35.05 -4.56
N PHE A 728 -0.68 35.11 -5.63
CA PHE A 728 -0.34 36.35 -6.33
C PHE A 728 -0.63 36.25 -7.83
N ASP A 729 -1.37 37.20 -8.40
CA ASP A 729 -1.59 37.27 -9.85
C ASP A 729 -0.41 37.98 -10.55
N PRO A 730 0.34 37.29 -11.44
CA PRO A 730 1.44 37.90 -12.19
C PRO A 730 1.01 39.02 -13.15
N ASN A 731 -0.26 39.10 -13.55
CA ASN A 731 -0.75 40.12 -14.49
C ASN A 731 -1.11 41.43 -13.79
N THR A 732 -1.94 41.37 -12.73
CA THR A 732 -2.40 42.55 -11.99
C THR A 732 -1.47 42.94 -10.85
N GLU A 733 -0.53 42.06 -10.48
CA GLU A 733 0.36 42.23 -9.32
C GLU A 733 -0.40 42.35 -7.98
N GLU A 734 -1.57 41.70 -7.85
CA GLU A 734 -2.44 41.69 -6.67
C GLU A 734 -2.35 40.36 -5.88
N ASN A 735 -2.54 40.42 -4.55
CA ASN A 735 -2.75 39.22 -3.74
C ASN A 735 -4.22 38.80 -3.82
N LEU A 736 -4.46 37.52 -4.08
CA LEU A 736 -5.77 36.93 -4.30
C LEU A 736 -5.92 35.62 -3.50
N THR A 737 -7.18 35.23 -3.31
CA THR A 737 -7.52 33.86 -2.93
C THR A 737 -7.22 32.92 -4.10
N TYR A 738 -6.99 31.63 -3.82
CA TYR A 738 -6.80 30.62 -4.86
C TYR A 738 -7.99 30.53 -5.80
N LEU A 739 -9.22 30.65 -5.25
CA LEU A 739 -10.45 30.63 -6.02
C LEU A 739 -10.51 31.82 -7.00
N GLN A 740 -10.22 33.04 -6.53
CA GLN A 740 -10.17 34.24 -7.38
C GLN A 740 -9.10 34.13 -8.48
N LEU A 741 -7.94 33.53 -8.18
CA LEU A 741 -6.91 33.31 -9.19
C LEU A 741 -7.33 32.24 -10.21
N MET A 742 -8.04 31.20 -9.76
CA MET A 742 -8.59 30.16 -10.63
C MET A 742 -9.69 30.69 -11.56
N GLU A 743 -10.53 31.62 -11.10
CA GLU A 743 -11.54 32.32 -11.92
C GLU A 743 -10.92 33.15 -13.05
N ARG A 744 -9.66 33.59 -12.89
CA ARG A 744 -8.89 34.31 -13.92
C ARG A 744 -8.16 33.36 -14.88
N CYS A 745 -8.16 32.05 -14.63
CA CYS A 745 -7.57 31.06 -15.51
C CYS A 745 -8.50 30.72 -16.67
N MET A 746 -7.92 30.32 -17.81
CA MET A 746 -8.68 29.76 -18.93
C MET A 746 -8.62 28.24 -18.90
N THR A 747 -9.71 27.59 -19.26
CA THR A 747 -9.73 26.13 -19.46
C THR A 747 -9.27 25.82 -20.87
N ASP A 748 -8.20 25.05 -21.00
CA ASP A 748 -7.70 24.59 -22.30
C ASP A 748 -8.69 23.58 -22.91
N PRO A 749 -9.26 23.83 -24.11
CA PRO A 749 -10.27 22.96 -24.70
C PRO A 749 -9.76 21.56 -25.05
N GLU A 750 -8.46 21.39 -25.27
CA GLU A 750 -7.88 20.09 -25.62
C GLU A 750 -7.62 19.20 -24.39
N THR A 751 -7.17 19.79 -23.29
CA THR A 751 -6.74 19.03 -22.10
C THR A 751 -7.73 19.13 -20.93
N GLY A 752 -8.64 20.10 -20.94
CA GLY A 752 -9.52 20.43 -19.82
C GLY A 752 -8.78 21.02 -18.61
N LEU A 753 -7.52 21.44 -18.79
CA LEU A 753 -6.68 21.98 -17.72
C LEU A 753 -6.89 23.49 -17.54
N SER A 754 -6.90 23.96 -16.28
CA SER A 754 -6.97 25.38 -15.96
C SER A 754 -5.57 25.99 -16.08
N LEU A 755 -5.37 26.88 -17.06
CA LEU A 755 -4.10 27.56 -17.32
C LEU A 755 -4.22 29.04 -16.99
N LEU A 756 -3.25 29.55 -16.24
CA LEU A 756 -3.17 30.97 -15.92
C LEU A 756 -2.77 31.75 -17.18
N LEU A 757 -3.64 32.66 -17.61
CA LEU A 757 -3.40 33.49 -18.79
C LEU A 757 -2.35 34.55 -18.46
N LEU A 758 -1.19 34.51 -19.12
CA LEU A 758 -0.22 35.61 -19.09
C LEU A 758 -0.38 36.46 -20.34
N LYS A 759 -0.78 37.71 -20.11
CA LYS A 759 -0.80 38.72 -21.17
C LYS A 759 0.60 39.28 -21.33
N GLU A 760 1.07 39.42 -22.57
CA GLU A 760 2.24 40.24 -22.79
C GLU A 760 1.94 41.65 -22.26
N LYS A 761 2.89 42.20 -21.48
CA LYS A 761 2.88 43.62 -21.20
C LYS A 761 3.09 44.34 -22.53
N LYS A 762 2.01 44.61 -23.29
CA LYS A 762 1.99 45.75 -24.19
C LYS A 762 2.45 46.91 -23.32
N ARG A 763 3.61 47.49 -23.64
CA ARG A 763 3.98 48.79 -23.10
C ARG A 763 2.92 49.78 -23.58
N GLU A 764 1.77 49.80 -22.90
CA GLU A 764 0.98 51.01 -22.83
C GLU A 764 1.95 52.10 -22.38
N ARG A 765 1.89 53.25 -23.05
CA ARG A 765 2.43 54.51 -22.55
C ARG A 765 1.70 54.85 -21.25
N LYS A 766 1.99 54.09 -20.20
CA LYS A 766 1.73 54.45 -18.82
C LYS A 766 3.09 54.89 -18.31
N THR A 767 3.16 56.18 -18.01
CA THR A 767 4.28 56.81 -17.31
C THR A 767 4.75 55.88 -16.21
N SER A 768 6.07 55.73 -16.10
CA SER A 768 6.71 54.82 -15.17
C SER A 768 6.55 55.32 -13.74
N SER A 769 5.34 55.20 -13.18
CA SER A 769 5.11 55.20 -11.74
C SER A 769 5.50 53.84 -11.12
N LYS A 770 6.56 53.20 -11.65
CA LYS A 770 7.36 52.23 -10.90
C LYS A 770 8.46 52.97 -10.15
N SER A 771 8.04 53.84 -9.24
CA SER A 771 8.80 54.07 -8.03
C SER A 771 8.74 52.78 -7.22
N SER A 772 9.79 51.95 -7.31
CA SER A 772 10.06 50.95 -6.27
C SER A 772 10.83 51.58 -5.10
N VAL A 773 10.64 52.88 -4.86
CA VAL A 773 11.01 53.47 -3.58
C VAL A 773 9.81 53.23 -2.66
N ARG A 774 10.05 52.48 -1.59
CA ARG A 774 9.11 52.28 -0.49
C ARG A 774 8.53 53.66 -0.12
N LYS A 775 7.28 53.95 -0.49
CA LYS A 775 6.59 55.18 -0.08
C LYS A 775 6.65 55.27 1.44
N ARG A 776 7.42 56.22 1.98
CA ARG A 776 7.27 56.66 3.37
C ARG A 776 6.24 57.77 3.32
N ARG A 777 4.97 57.43 3.53
CA ARG A 777 3.92 58.43 3.71
C ARG A 777 3.99 58.94 5.15
N VAL A 778 4.12 60.25 5.34
CA VAL A 778 3.93 60.86 6.66
C VAL A 778 2.42 60.93 6.90
N VAL A 779 1.92 60.22 7.91
CA VAL A 779 0.49 60.24 8.26
C VAL A 779 0.32 61.20 9.43
N ILE A 780 -0.25 62.37 9.17
CA ILE A 780 -0.69 63.28 10.23
C ILE A 780 -2.19 63.07 10.39
N VAL A 781 -2.65 62.80 11.62
CA VAL A 781 -4.07 62.61 11.92
C VAL A 781 -4.54 63.81 12.70
N ASP A 782 -5.62 64.43 12.24
CA ASP A 782 -6.25 65.54 12.95
C ASP A 782 -6.74 65.05 14.33
N PRO A 783 -6.25 65.63 15.45
CA PRO A 783 -6.56 65.16 16.80
C PRO A 783 -8.05 65.22 17.15
N GLU A 784 -8.81 66.13 16.53
CA GLU A 784 -10.23 66.34 16.86
C GLU A 784 -11.15 65.43 16.02
N THR A 785 -10.74 65.11 14.79
CA THR A 785 -11.60 64.38 13.84
C THR A 785 -11.13 62.96 13.54
N GLY A 786 -9.92 62.60 13.94
CA GLY A 786 -9.33 61.28 13.69
C GLY A 786 -9.07 60.98 12.20
N LYS A 787 -9.17 61.98 11.32
CA LYS A 787 -8.96 61.83 9.88
C LYS A 787 -7.52 62.14 9.50
N GLU A 788 -6.97 61.35 8.57
CA GLU A 788 -5.66 61.59 7.97
C GLU A 788 -5.68 62.91 7.16
N MET A 789 -4.62 63.71 7.27
CA MET A 789 -4.42 64.99 6.60
C MET A 789 -2.96 65.16 6.15
N SER A 790 -2.72 66.01 5.14
CA SER A 790 -1.38 66.22 4.58
C SER A 790 -0.47 67.08 5.47
N VAL A 791 0.85 66.98 5.27
CA VAL A 791 1.87 67.79 5.99
C VAL A 791 1.62 69.29 5.78
N TYR A 792 1.22 69.70 4.59
CA TYR A 792 0.89 71.08 4.27
C TYR A 792 -0.41 71.55 4.95
N GLU A 793 -1.46 70.73 4.98
CA GLU A 793 -2.70 71.04 5.69
C GLU A 793 -2.48 71.14 7.20
N ALA A 794 -1.60 70.30 7.76
CA ALA A 794 -1.26 70.33 9.18
C ALA A 794 -0.52 71.63 9.54
N TYR A 795 0.36 72.12 8.65
CA TYR A 795 1.01 73.42 8.80
C TYR A 795 0.01 74.57 8.68
N GLN A 796 -0.90 74.53 7.70
CA GLN A 796 -1.94 75.58 7.56
C GLN A 796 -2.90 75.63 8.75
N LYS A 797 -3.21 74.48 9.37
CA LYS A 797 -4.01 74.42 10.61
C LYS A 797 -3.22 74.79 11.88
N GLY A 798 -1.93 75.08 11.77
CA GLY A 798 -1.06 75.42 12.91
C GLY A 798 -0.74 74.24 13.82
N LEU A 799 -0.96 73.00 13.38
CA LEU A 799 -0.70 71.77 14.14
C LEU A 799 0.79 71.38 14.15
N ILE A 800 1.56 71.87 13.19
CA ILE A 800 3.02 71.74 13.11
C ILE A 800 3.64 73.10 12.82
N ASP A 801 4.83 73.37 13.36
CA ASP A 801 5.57 74.61 13.14
C ASP A 801 6.34 74.59 11.81
N HIS A 802 6.82 75.77 11.38
CA HIS A 802 7.49 75.91 10.08
C HIS A 802 8.75 75.04 9.95
N GLN A 803 9.49 74.84 11.04
CA GLN A 803 10.67 73.99 11.06
C GLN A 803 10.31 72.52 10.84
N THR A 804 9.28 72.02 11.52
CA THR A 804 8.78 70.64 11.37
C THR A 804 8.10 70.43 10.02
N TYR A 805 7.41 71.44 9.48
CA TYR A 805 6.89 71.42 8.11
C TYR A 805 8.01 71.20 7.10
N MET A 806 9.11 71.94 7.21
CA MET A 806 10.25 71.78 6.30
C MET A 806 10.88 70.38 6.42
N GLU A 807 11.06 69.84 7.62
CA GLU A 807 11.61 68.49 7.84
C GLU A 807 10.69 67.35 7.34
N LEU A 808 9.37 67.51 7.50
CA LEU A 808 8.39 66.51 7.07
C LEU A 808 8.15 66.60 5.54
N ALA A 809 8.14 67.80 4.98
CA ALA A 809 8.08 68.01 3.53
C ALA A 809 9.34 67.52 2.81
N GLU A 810 10.52 67.56 3.46
CA GLU A 810 11.76 66.97 2.94
C GLU A 810 11.67 65.44 2.84
N GLN A 811 10.93 64.80 3.74
CA GLN A 811 10.66 63.36 3.71
C GLN A 811 9.63 62.98 2.63
N GLU A 812 8.84 63.95 2.17
CA GLU A 812 7.89 63.83 1.05
C GLU A 812 8.49 64.27 -0.30
N CYS A 813 9.80 64.57 -0.40
CA CYS A 813 10.43 64.99 -1.66
C CYS A 813 10.29 63.94 -2.77
N GLU A 814 9.25 64.10 -3.60
CA GLU A 814 9.01 63.30 -4.80
C GLU A 814 8.88 64.22 -6.00
N TRP A 815 9.72 63.99 -7.01
CA TRP A 815 9.49 64.44 -8.37
C TRP A 815 8.23 63.74 -8.89
N GLU A 816 7.29 64.50 -9.44
CA GLU A 816 6.02 63.96 -9.93
C GLU A 816 5.95 64.10 -11.46
N GLU A 817 5.79 62.99 -12.17
CA GLU A 817 5.55 63.00 -13.61
C GLU A 817 4.04 63.16 -13.87
N ILE A 818 3.64 64.31 -14.38
CA ILE A 818 2.25 64.60 -14.76
C ILE A 818 2.14 64.55 -16.27
N THR A 819 1.11 63.87 -16.76
CA THR A 819 0.76 63.87 -18.17
C THR A 819 -0.44 64.78 -18.37
N ILE A 820 -0.23 65.96 -18.95
CA ILE A 820 -1.29 66.94 -19.21
C ILE A 820 -1.75 66.75 -20.66
N THR A 821 -3.04 66.48 -20.83
CA THR A 821 -3.69 66.47 -22.15
C THR A 821 -4.32 67.84 -22.36
N SER A 822 -3.79 68.64 -23.28
CA SER A 822 -4.42 69.90 -23.67
C SER A 822 -5.75 69.65 -24.40
N SER A 823 -6.61 70.67 -24.46
CA SER A 823 -7.90 70.65 -25.20
C SER A 823 -7.80 70.14 -26.64
N ASP A 824 -6.61 70.25 -27.23
CA ASP A 824 -6.31 69.92 -28.63
C ASP A 824 -5.87 68.44 -28.80
N GLY A 825 -5.94 67.63 -27.73
CA GLY A 825 -5.59 66.21 -27.74
C GLY A 825 -4.10 65.91 -27.73
N VAL A 826 -3.23 66.93 -27.68
CA VAL A 826 -1.78 66.76 -27.52
C VAL A 826 -1.48 66.43 -26.05
N VAL A 827 -0.90 65.25 -25.86
CA VAL A 827 -0.51 64.71 -24.55
C VAL A 827 0.95 65.10 -24.29
N LYS A 828 1.19 65.98 -23.31
CA LYS A 828 2.54 66.39 -22.89
C LYS A 828 2.90 65.74 -21.57
N SER A 829 4.10 65.16 -21.49
CA SER A 829 4.64 64.58 -20.26
C SER A 829 5.60 65.58 -19.61
N MET A 830 5.30 65.96 -18.37
CA MET A 830 6.05 66.97 -17.62
C MET A 830 6.49 66.42 -16.26
N ILE A 831 7.70 66.76 -15.83
CA ILE A 831 8.20 66.44 -14.50
C ILE A 831 8.15 67.68 -13.62
N ILE A 832 7.50 67.58 -12.46
CA ILE A 832 7.31 68.69 -11.53
C ILE A 832 8.12 68.45 -10.27
N ASP A 833 8.91 69.44 -9.88
CA ASP A 833 9.54 69.50 -8.56
C ASP A 833 8.52 70.02 -7.54
N ARG A 834 7.99 69.15 -6.68
CA ARG A 834 7.04 69.56 -5.62
C ARG A 834 7.67 70.48 -4.55
N ARG A 835 9.00 70.51 -4.42
CA ARG A 835 9.71 71.40 -3.49
C ARG A 835 9.82 72.82 -4.02
N SER A 836 9.98 73.00 -5.34
CA SER A 836 10.20 74.32 -5.95
C SER A 836 9.07 74.81 -6.86
N GLY A 837 8.09 73.96 -7.18
CA GLY A 837 7.01 74.22 -8.13
C GLY A 837 7.45 74.28 -9.59
N ARG A 838 8.72 73.97 -9.90
CA ARG A 838 9.26 74.03 -11.27
C ARG A 838 8.79 72.84 -12.09
N GLN A 839 8.47 73.10 -13.36
CA GLN A 839 7.94 72.10 -14.29
C GLN A 839 8.89 71.97 -15.49
N TYR A 840 9.22 70.74 -15.85
CA TYR A 840 10.13 70.41 -16.93
C TYR A 840 9.39 69.58 -17.99
N ASP A 841 9.21 70.15 -19.17
CA ASP A 841 8.60 69.46 -20.32
C ASP A 841 9.65 68.53 -20.96
N ILE A 842 9.35 67.23 -21.00
CA ILE A 842 10.27 66.18 -21.47
C ILE A 842 10.50 66.31 -22.99
N ASP A 843 9.48 66.72 -23.74
CA ASP A 843 9.58 66.89 -25.20
C ASP A 843 10.35 68.18 -25.55
N ASP A 844 10.17 69.25 -24.78
CA ASP A 844 10.97 70.48 -24.90
C ASP A 844 12.45 70.20 -24.58
N ALA A 845 12.74 69.43 -23.53
CA ALA A 845 14.11 69.07 -23.16
C ALA A 845 14.83 68.18 -24.19
N LEU A 846 14.11 67.28 -24.88
CA LEU A 846 14.62 66.52 -26.03
C LEU A 846 14.90 67.42 -27.22
N SER A 847 14.00 68.37 -27.51
CA SER A 847 14.15 69.28 -28.65
C SER A 847 15.31 70.27 -28.48
N ARG A 848 15.60 70.67 -27.23
CA ARG A 848 16.72 71.55 -26.85
C ARG A 848 18.04 70.80 -26.64
N GLY A 849 18.05 69.47 -26.72
CA GLY A 849 19.24 68.64 -26.52
C GLY A 849 19.75 68.61 -25.07
N LEU A 850 18.89 68.87 -24.08
CA LEU A 850 19.23 68.75 -22.66
C LEU A 850 19.28 67.29 -22.19
N ILE A 851 18.53 66.42 -22.87
CA ILE A 851 18.52 64.98 -22.65
C ILE A 851 18.55 64.24 -23.98
N ASP A 852 19.28 63.12 -24.04
CA ASP A 852 19.34 62.26 -25.22
C ASP A 852 18.21 61.22 -25.21
N LYS A 853 17.83 60.75 -26.40
CA LYS A 853 16.81 59.70 -26.57
C LYS A 853 17.15 58.42 -25.80
N SER A 854 18.44 58.09 -25.68
CA SER A 854 18.93 56.97 -24.87
C SER A 854 18.66 57.16 -23.38
N ALA A 855 18.73 58.39 -22.87
CA ALA A 855 18.50 58.70 -21.47
C ALA A 855 17.01 58.59 -21.12
N LEU A 856 16.14 59.04 -22.03
CA LEU A 856 14.68 58.82 -21.93
C LEU A 856 14.32 57.34 -21.99
N ASP A 857 14.94 56.58 -22.89
CA ASP A 857 14.70 55.14 -23.02
C ASP A 857 15.19 54.37 -21.78
N GLN A 858 16.30 54.80 -21.16
CA GLN A 858 16.80 54.27 -19.90
C GLN A 858 15.91 54.64 -18.70
N TYR A 859 15.36 55.85 -18.66
CA TYR A 859 14.36 56.25 -17.65
C TYR A 859 13.07 55.41 -17.81
N ARG A 860 12.54 55.29 -19.03
CA ARG A 860 11.37 54.44 -19.33
C ARG A 860 11.61 52.95 -19.12
N ALA A 861 12.86 52.49 -19.22
CA ALA A 861 13.26 51.12 -18.88
C ALA A 861 13.42 50.90 -17.36
N GLY A 862 13.34 51.95 -16.54
CA GLY A 862 13.55 51.90 -15.09
C GLY A 862 15.00 51.71 -14.68
N THR A 863 15.94 51.90 -15.61
CA THR A 863 17.39 51.88 -15.34
C THR A 863 17.93 53.20 -14.81
N LEU A 864 17.24 54.31 -15.07
CA LEU A 864 17.48 55.64 -14.49
C LEU A 864 16.33 55.96 -13.52
N SER A 865 16.63 56.42 -12.31
CA SER A 865 15.59 56.83 -11.36
C SER A 865 14.95 58.16 -11.78
N ILE A 866 13.74 58.47 -11.29
CA ILE A 866 13.10 59.76 -11.58
C ILE A 866 13.92 60.94 -11.05
N THR A 867 14.65 60.76 -9.95
CA THR A 867 15.54 61.80 -9.39
C THR A 867 16.74 62.01 -10.31
N GLU A 868 17.39 60.92 -10.76
CA GLU A 868 18.53 61.01 -11.68
C GLU A 868 18.11 61.59 -13.03
N PHE A 869 16.93 61.22 -13.52
CA PHE A 869 16.38 61.76 -14.75
C PHE A 869 16.01 63.24 -14.64
N ALA A 870 15.44 63.66 -13.51
CA ALA A 870 15.15 65.06 -13.21
C ALA A 870 16.42 65.92 -13.00
N ASP A 871 17.49 65.34 -12.45
CA ASP A 871 18.79 65.99 -12.31
C ASP A 871 19.45 66.27 -13.68
N MET A 872 19.24 65.38 -14.66
CA MET A 872 19.65 65.64 -16.05
C MET A 872 18.81 66.74 -16.70
N LEU A 873 17.49 66.76 -16.46
CA LEU A 873 16.57 67.79 -16.98
C LEU A 873 16.84 69.18 -16.38
N SER A 874 17.31 69.24 -15.13
CA SER A 874 17.64 70.49 -14.44
C SER A 874 19.04 71.04 -14.77
N GLY A 875 19.86 70.30 -15.54
CA GLY A 875 21.15 70.77 -16.06
C GLY A 875 22.34 70.69 -15.10
N ASN A 876 22.24 69.92 -14.01
CA ASN A 876 23.26 69.87 -12.95
C ASN A 876 24.39 68.83 -13.18
N THR A 877 24.58 68.34 -14.41
CA THR A 877 25.52 67.25 -14.72
C THR A 877 26.97 67.72 -14.83
N SER A 878 27.60 68.04 -13.70
CA SER A 878 29.06 68.06 -13.59
C SER A 878 29.56 66.95 -12.67
N GLY A 879 29.82 65.79 -13.28
CA GLY A 879 30.69 64.75 -12.71
C GLY A 879 30.00 63.47 -12.27
N SER A 880 29.97 62.45 -13.15
CA SER A 880 30.39 61.07 -12.85
C SER A 880 30.24 60.16 -14.08
N ARG A 881 31.33 59.46 -14.44
CA ARG A 881 31.44 58.58 -15.61
C ARG A 881 30.86 57.19 -15.33
N SER A 882 30.36 56.59 -16.41
CA SER A 882 29.64 55.33 -16.55
C SER A 882 30.33 54.09 -15.95
N ARG A 883 29.53 53.16 -15.40
CA ARG A 883 29.92 51.77 -15.14
C ARG A 883 29.26 50.84 -16.15
N THR A 884 30.03 50.35 -17.11
CA THR A 884 29.74 49.14 -17.89
C THR A 884 30.56 47.98 -17.32
N SER A 885 29.97 46.78 -17.25
CA SER A 885 30.70 45.53 -17.53
C SER A 885 29.75 44.35 -17.68
N SER A 886 29.74 43.79 -18.88
CA SER A 886 29.41 42.40 -19.21
C SER A 886 30.69 41.57 -19.34
N PHE A 887 30.65 40.29 -18.96
CA PHE A 887 31.55 39.22 -19.45
C PHE A 887 30.81 37.87 -19.28
N GLY A 888 30.76 36.96 -20.27
CA GLY A 888 31.36 37.01 -21.59
C GLY A 888 30.94 35.88 -22.53
N SER A 889 31.52 35.90 -23.73
CA SER A 889 31.75 34.75 -24.61
C SER A 889 32.86 35.12 -25.60
N SER A 890 33.81 34.21 -25.76
CA SER A 890 35.02 34.36 -26.58
C SER A 890 34.74 34.27 -28.08
N SER A 891 35.40 35.10 -28.89
CA SER A 891 35.87 34.66 -30.21
C SER A 891 37.16 35.40 -30.60
N SER A 892 37.99 34.67 -31.32
CA SER A 892 39.40 34.87 -31.68
C SER A 892 39.65 35.92 -32.75
N TYR A 893 40.66 36.80 -32.59
CA TYR A 893 41.62 37.26 -33.62
C TYR A 893 42.78 38.07 -32.96
N PRO A 894 43.98 38.15 -33.56
CA PRO A 894 45.22 38.56 -32.87
C PRO A 894 45.42 40.08 -32.74
N MET A 895 46.15 40.44 -31.67
CA MET A 895 46.48 41.79 -31.20
C MET A 895 47.55 42.53 -32.04
N SER A 896 47.43 43.85 -32.10
CA SER A 896 48.57 44.79 -32.12
C SER A 896 48.24 46.10 -31.36
N PRO A 897 49.22 46.81 -30.78
CA PRO A 897 49.07 47.50 -29.49
C PRO A 897 49.18 49.04 -29.55
N ILE A 898 48.40 49.77 -28.73
CA ILE A 898 48.50 51.24 -28.52
C ILE A 898 48.11 51.52 -27.03
N PRO A 899 48.63 52.54 -26.32
CA PRO A 899 49.60 52.36 -25.24
C PRO A 899 49.05 52.82 -23.87
N SER A 900 49.85 52.60 -22.84
CA SER A 900 49.59 52.97 -21.46
C SER A 900 49.40 54.48 -21.24
N ILE A 901 48.25 54.88 -20.69
CA ILE A 901 48.10 56.14 -19.96
C ILE A 901 47.56 55.81 -18.57
N LYS A 902 48.38 56.09 -17.55
CA LYS A 902 48.04 56.00 -16.12
C LYS A 902 46.95 57.03 -15.78
N VAL A 903 45.96 56.61 -14.99
CA VAL A 903 44.88 57.45 -14.44
C VAL A 903 45.23 57.77 -12.96
N PRO A 904 44.86 58.95 -12.41
CA PRO A 904 45.35 59.43 -11.12
C PRO A 904 44.70 58.71 -9.94
N ALA A 905 45.46 58.49 -8.87
CA ALA A 905 45.02 57.80 -7.66
C ALA A 905 44.06 58.68 -6.82
N THR A 906 42.83 58.21 -6.61
CA THR A 906 41.92 58.74 -5.58
C THR A 906 42.39 58.26 -4.22
N THR A 907 42.83 59.18 -3.36
CA THR A 907 43.24 58.90 -1.98
C THR A 907 42.00 58.72 -1.10
N TRP A 908 41.83 57.54 -0.50
CA TRP A 908 40.75 57.23 0.45
C TRP A 908 41.28 57.39 1.88
N ASN A 909 40.50 58.02 2.78
CA ASN A 909 40.85 58.13 4.19
C ASN A 909 40.33 56.91 4.96
N ASP A 910 41.15 55.86 5.05
CA ASP A 910 40.83 54.66 5.84
C ASP A 910 40.98 54.97 7.36
N PRO A 911 40.12 54.40 8.24
CA PRO A 911 40.21 54.59 9.70
C PRO A 911 41.48 53.93 10.26
N THR A 912 42.40 54.77 10.75
CA THR A 912 43.68 54.31 11.35
C THR A 912 43.66 54.24 12.87
N GLU A 913 42.68 54.84 13.54
CA GLU A 913 42.53 54.82 14.99
C GLU A 913 41.60 53.68 15.43
N GLU A 914 42.07 52.83 16.37
CA GLU A 914 41.26 51.75 16.94
C GLU A 914 40.16 52.34 17.85
N THR A 915 38.93 52.33 17.36
CA THR A 915 37.77 52.79 18.12
C THR A 915 36.94 51.60 18.59
N GLY A 916 36.47 51.65 19.84
CA GLY A 916 35.61 50.60 20.40
C GLY A 916 34.21 50.58 19.76
N PRO A 917 33.54 49.42 19.71
CA PRO A 917 32.14 49.33 19.31
C PRO A 917 31.24 50.01 20.35
N VAL A 918 29.95 50.17 20.02
CA VAL A 918 28.92 50.61 20.99
C VAL A 918 28.90 49.64 22.18
N ALA A 919 29.26 50.13 23.37
CA ALA A 919 29.48 49.37 24.59
C ALA A 919 28.21 49.16 25.43
N GLY A 920 27.30 50.12 25.42
CA GLY A 920 26.07 50.08 26.21
C GLY A 920 25.04 51.10 25.76
N ILE A 921 23.93 51.17 26.48
CA ILE A 921 22.82 52.08 26.19
C ILE A 921 22.61 53.01 27.38
N LEU A 922 22.41 54.30 27.10
CA LEU A 922 22.02 55.29 28.11
C LEU A 922 20.52 55.52 28.02
N ASP A 923 19.79 55.18 29.06
CA ASP A 923 18.37 55.54 29.17
C ASP A 923 18.26 57.03 29.48
N THR A 924 17.67 57.81 28.58
CA THR A 924 17.53 59.27 28.76
C THR A 924 16.48 59.65 29.78
N GLU A 925 15.59 58.74 30.18
CA GLU A 925 14.54 59.01 31.18
C GLU A 925 15.07 58.79 32.60
N THR A 926 15.84 57.72 32.82
CA THR A 926 16.41 57.38 34.13
C THR A 926 17.86 57.87 34.30
N LEU A 927 18.51 58.30 33.21
CA LEU A 927 19.94 58.63 33.14
C LEU A 927 20.86 57.46 33.56
N GLU A 928 20.36 56.22 33.50
CA GLU A 928 21.12 55.02 33.81
C GLU A 928 21.84 54.46 32.58
N LYS A 929 23.11 54.13 32.75
CA LYS A 929 23.89 53.35 31.79
C LYS A 929 23.60 51.86 32.00
N VAL A 930 23.00 51.23 31.01
CA VAL A 930 22.58 49.82 31.05
C VAL A 930 23.30 48.99 29.99
N SER A 931 23.43 47.69 30.27
CA SER A 931 23.90 46.73 29.26
C SER A 931 22.90 46.59 28.12
N ILE A 932 23.37 46.10 26.95
CA ILE A 932 22.48 45.91 25.80
C ILE A 932 21.37 44.91 26.11
N THR A 933 21.69 43.83 26.83
CA THR A 933 20.72 42.80 27.23
C THR A 933 19.69 43.36 28.21
N GLU A 934 20.12 44.16 29.18
CA GLU A 934 19.20 44.82 30.11
C GLU A 934 18.31 45.85 29.42
N ALA A 935 18.83 46.59 28.44
CA ALA A 935 18.05 47.51 27.62
C ALA A 935 16.98 46.79 26.77
N ILE A 936 17.23 45.54 26.34
CA ILE A 936 16.23 44.69 25.70
C ILE A 936 15.13 44.33 26.71
N HIS A 937 15.47 43.90 27.92
CA HIS A 937 14.48 43.56 28.95
C HIS A 937 13.64 44.77 29.38
N ARG A 938 14.22 45.97 29.39
CA ARG A 938 13.53 47.24 29.65
C ARG A 938 12.75 47.77 28.44
N ASN A 939 12.72 47.06 27.30
CA ASN A 939 12.10 47.48 26.04
C ASN A 939 12.61 48.83 25.49
N LEU A 940 13.80 49.27 25.90
CA LEU A 940 14.46 50.47 25.36
C LEU A 940 14.98 50.21 23.93
N VAL A 941 15.36 48.96 23.65
CA VAL A 941 15.86 48.48 22.36
C VAL A 941 15.13 47.21 21.94
N ASP A 942 14.79 47.10 20.66
CA ASP A 942 14.16 45.90 20.11
C ASP A 942 15.14 44.71 20.05
N ASN A 943 14.62 43.49 20.14
CA ASN A 943 15.45 42.27 20.15
C ASN A 943 16.41 42.17 18.95
N ILE A 944 16.03 42.68 17.78
CA ILE A 944 16.85 42.60 16.56
C ILE A 944 18.00 43.60 16.69
N THR A 945 17.72 44.86 17.02
CA THR A 945 18.75 45.88 17.23
C THR A 945 19.70 45.47 18.36
N GLY A 946 19.16 44.96 19.46
CA GLY A 946 19.96 44.45 20.59
C GLY A 946 20.87 43.29 20.18
N GLN A 947 20.36 42.30 19.45
CA GLN A 947 21.17 41.22 18.88
C GLN A 947 22.27 41.75 17.97
N ARG A 948 21.98 42.71 17.07
CA ARG A 948 22.97 43.25 16.13
C ARG A 948 24.06 44.06 16.83
N LEU A 949 23.74 44.76 17.91
CA LEU A 949 24.73 45.46 18.74
C LEU A 949 25.63 44.47 19.50
N LEU A 950 25.07 43.37 20.03
CA LEU A 950 25.84 42.30 20.67
C LEU A 950 26.72 41.54 19.67
N GLU A 951 26.23 41.28 18.44
CA GLU A 951 27.06 40.73 17.34
C GLU A 951 28.24 41.66 17.02
N ALA A 952 28.02 42.98 17.02
CA ALA A 952 29.07 43.96 16.77
C ALA A 952 30.17 43.94 17.85
N GLN A 953 29.80 43.79 19.12
CA GLN A 953 30.76 43.60 20.22
C GLN A 953 31.53 42.26 20.09
N ALA A 954 30.79 41.17 19.85
CA ALA A 954 31.38 39.83 19.74
C ALA A 954 32.38 39.71 18.58
N CYS A 955 32.13 40.36 17.43
CA CYS A 955 33.04 40.33 16.29
C CYS A 955 34.28 41.24 16.40
N THR A 956 34.37 42.09 17.44
CA THR A 956 35.45 43.07 17.63
C THR A 956 36.29 42.85 18.89
N GLY A 957 36.09 41.74 19.60
CA GLY A 957 36.96 41.33 20.71
C GLY A 957 36.25 40.70 21.91
N GLY A 958 34.93 40.82 22.02
CA GLY A 958 34.16 40.27 23.15
C GLY A 958 33.05 41.19 23.62
N ILE A 959 32.22 40.70 24.55
CA ILE A 959 31.10 41.46 25.11
C ILE A 959 31.63 42.44 26.16
N ILE A 960 31.22 43.69 26.06
CA ILE A 960 31.71 44.77 26.94
C ILE A 960 30.71 44.95 28.08
N ASP A 961 31.21 44.95 29.31
CA ASP A 961 30.44 45.46 30.44
C ASP A 961 30.50 46.99 30.44
N PRO A 962 29.38 47.70 30.28
CA PRO A 962 29.39 49.15 30.20
C PRO A 962 29.84 49.82 31.51
N ASN A 963 29.74 49.15 32.67
CA ASN A 963 30.10 49.74 33.96
C ASN A 963 31.60 49.66 34.25
N THR A 964 32.24 48.55 33.89
CA THR A 964 33.67 48.30 34.14
C THR A 964 34.55 48.58 32.94
N GLY A 965 33.99 48.55 31.72
CA GLY A 965 34.73 48.61 30.47
C GLY A 965 35.51 47.34 30.13
N GLU A 966 35.43 46.30 30.96
CA GLU A 966 36.09 45.02 30.72
C GLU A 966 35.40 44.24 29.59
N LYS A 967 36.21 43.57 28.77
CA LYS A 967 35.76 42.69 27.69
C LYS A 967 35.75 41.24 28.16
N PHE A 968 34.61 40.58 28.05
CA PHE A 968 34.45 39.17 28.40
C PHE A 968 34.26 38.31 27.16
N THR A 969 34.68 37.05 27.24
CA THR A 969 34.27 36.05 26.25
C THR A 969 32.75 35.85 26.36
N VAL A 970 32.11 35.38 25.29
CA VAL A 970 30.64 35.16 25.31
C VAL A 970 30.22 34.20 26.43
N ALA A 971 31.06 33.21 26.76
CA ALA A 971 30.82 32.27 27.85
C ALA A 971 30.90 32.94 29.24
N ASP A 972 31.92 33.77 29.46
CA ASP A 972 32.09 34.50 30.73
C ASP A 972 31.03 35.60 30.90
N ALA A 973 30.65 36.26 29.81
CA ALA A 973 29.58 37.25 29.77
C ALA A 973 28.22 36.65 30.14
N MET A 974 27.95 35.41 29.72
CA MET A 974 26.75 34.67 30.13
C MET A 974 26.77 34.38 31.64
N ASN A 975 27.91 33.95 32.19
CA ASN A 975 28.05 33.69 33.63
C ASN A 975 27.89 34.96 34.47
N LYS A 976 28.24 36.14 33.92
CA LYS A 976 28.06 37.46 34.55
C LYS A 976 26.69 38.10 34.27
N GLY A 977 25.80 37.43 33.53
CA GLY A 977 24.46 37.96 33.20
C GLY A 977 24.44 39.11 32.18
N LEU A 978 25.54 39.34 31.46
CA LEU A 978 25.63 40.37 30.42
C LEU A 978 25.00 39.90 29.10
N VAL A 979 24.81 38.59 28.90
CA VAL A 979 24.19 37.98 27.71
C VAL A 979 23.30 36.81 28.12
N ASP A 980 22.08 36.78 27.59
CA ASP A 980 21.16 35.65 27.78
C ASP A 980 21.63 34.37 27.10
N LYS A 981 21.31 33.21 27.68
CA LYS A 981 21.61 31.90 27.09
C LYS A 981 21.08 31.73 25.66
N VAL A 982 19.90 32.29 25.35
CA VAL A 982 19.31 32.28 24.01
C VAL A 982 20.10 33.14 23.02
N MET A 983 20.74 34.21 23.51
CA MET A 983 21.51 35.14 22.68
C MET A 983 22.91 34.61 22.37
N VAL A 984 23.50 33.79 23.27
CA VAL A 984 24.80 33.13 23.05
C VAL A 984 24.83 32.33 21.75
N ASP A 985 23.80 31.52 21.49
CA ASP A 985 23.72 30.72 20.26
C ASP A 985 23.66 31.60 19.00
N ARG A 986 22.93 32.72 19.08
CA ARG A 986 22.74 33.67 17.98
C ARG A 986 24.00 34.48 17.65
N ILE A 987 24.85 34.79 18.63
CA ILE A 987 26.07 35.58 18.43
C ILE A 987 27.34 34.72 18.27
N SER A 988 27.23 33.40 18.34
CA SER A 988 28.35 32.46 18.19
C SER A 988 29.14 32.63 16.88
N LEU A 989 28.45 32.96 15.77
CA LEU A 989 29.09 33.23 14.47
C LEU A 989 29.91 34.53 14.49
N ALA A 990 29.44 35.56 15.20
CA ALA A 990 30.16 36.81 15.37
C ALA A 990 31.42 36.61 16.22
N GLN A 991 31.35 35.78 17.27
CA GLN A 991 32.51 35.40 18.07
C GLN A 991 33.58 34.68 17.23
N LYS A 992 33.18 33.77 16.34
CA LYS A 992 34.09 33.10 15.39
C LYS A 992 34.72 34.08 14.40
N ALA A 993 34.04 35.16 14.03
CA ALA A 993 34.59 36.20 13.18
C ALA A 993 35.77 36.97 13.82
N CYS A 994 35.85 37.00 15.16
CA CYS A 994 36.99 37.54 15.90
C CYS A 994 38.06 36.47 16.16
N ASN A 995 37.67 35.28 16.64
CA ASN A 995 38.61 34.22 17.04
C ASN A 995 39.22 33.42 15.86
N GLY A 996 38.67 33.62 14.66
CA GLY A 996 38.94 32.85 13.44
C GLY A 996 38.00 31.64 13.28
N PHE A 997 37.58 31.36 12.05
CA PHE A 997 36.83 30.13 11.74
C PHE A 997 37.82 28.98 11.55
N GLU A 998 37.72 27.95 12.38
CA GLU A 998 38.60 26.77 12.31
C GLU A 998 38.07 25.77 11.29
N ASP A 999 38.89 25.41 10.30
CA ASP A 999 38.59 24.32 9.37
C ASP A 999 38.74 22.97 10.10
N PRO A 1000 37.68 22.14 10.23
CA PRO A 1000 37.75 20.86 10.92
C PRO A 1000 38.78 19.90 10.35
N ARG A 1001 39.13 20.03 9.06
CA ARG A 1001 40.04 19.12 8.36
C ARG A 1001 41.50 19.58 8.44
N THR A 1002 41.75 20.89 8.35
CA THR A 1002 43.12 21.43 8.30
C THR A 1002 43.57 22.07 9.61
N LYS A 1003 42.64 22.29 10.56
CA LYS A 1003 42.86 23.04 11.81
C LYS A 1003 43.35 24.47 11.60
N ALA A 1004 43.41 24.94 10.36
CA ALA A 1004 43.77 26.31 10.02
C ALA A 1004 42.61 27.25 10.38
N LYS A 1005 42.95 28.37 11.01
CA LYS A 1005 41.99 29.45 11.26
C LYS A 1005 41.92 30.37 10.05
N MET A 1006 40.71 30.79 9.70
CA MET A 1006 40.47 31.70 8.58
C MET A 1006 39.75 32.96 9.07
N SER A 1007 40.02 34.09 8.41
CA SER A 1007 39.36 35.36 8.71
C SER A 1007 37.90 35.38 8.24
N ALA A 1008 37.11 36.34 8.72
CA ALA A 1008 35.73 36.51 8.28
C ALA A 1008 35.62 36.74 6.76
N ALA A 1009 36.58 37.46 6.15
CA ALA A 1009 36.63 37.67 4.70
C ALA A 1009 36.91 36.37 3.92
N GLN A 1010 37.82 35.53 4.43
CA GLN A 1010 38.12 34.22 3.82
C GLN A 1010 36.96 33.23 3.99
N ALA A 1011 36.29 33.25 5.15
CA ALA A 1011 35.09 32.45 5.40
C ALA A 1011 33.95 32.86 4.47
N LEU A 1012 33.76 34.17 4.23
CA LEU A 1012 32.79 34.70 3.27
C LEU A 1012 33.08 34.22 1.84
N LYS A 1013 34.35 34.29 1.42
CA LYS A 1013 34.78 33.85 0.08
C LYS A 1013 34.60 32.35 -0.15
N LYS A 1014 34.80 31.53 0.89
CA LYS A 1014 34.60 30.07 0.84
C LYS A 1014 33.16 29.64 1.12
N GLY A 1015 32.23 30.57 1.39
CA GLY A 1015 30.81 30.29 1.63
C GLY A 1015 30.48 29.73 3.02
N TRP A 1016 31.37 29.88 4.00
CA TRP A 1016 31.16 29.44 5.39
C TRP A 1016 30.33 30.44 6.21
N LEU A 1017 30.21 31.68 5.71
CA LEU A 1017 29.46 32.75 6.32
C LEU A 1017 28.50 33.34 5.28
N TYR A 1018 27.23 33.54 5.67
CA TYR A 1018 26.24 34.17 4.80
C TYR A 1018 26.68 35.57 4.40
N TYR A 1019 26.44 35.94 3.13
CA TYR A 1019 26.90 37.21 2.55
C TYR A 1019 26.52 38.42 3.41
N GLU A 1020 25.26 38.49 3.86
CA GLU A 1020 24.73 39.61 4.64
C GLU A 1020 25.34 39.70 6.04
N ALA A 1021 25.55 38.57 6.73
CA ALA A 1021 26.17 38.55 8.05
C ALA A 1021 27.67 38.86 7.97
N GLY A 1022 28.36 38.26 7.00
CA GLY A 1022 29.77 38.54 6.74
C GLY A 1022 30.03 39.98 6.35
N GLN A 1023 29.16 40.57 5.53
CA GLN A 1023 29.29 41.99 5.19
C GLN A 1023 29.14 42.87 6.44
N ARG A 1024 28.13 42.63 7.30
CA ARG A 1024 27.98 43.40 8.56
C ARG A 1024 29.20 43.28 9.48
N PHE A 1025 29.76 42.08 9.65
CA PHE A 1025 30.94 41.89 10.51
C PHE A 1025 32.16 42.61 9.94
N LEU A 1026 32.37 42.57 8.62
CA LEU A 1026 33.45 43.31 7.97
C LEU A 1026 33.25 44.82 8.04
N GLU A 1027 32.02 45.32 7.89
CA GLU A 1027 31.67 46.74 8.06
C GLU A 1027 32.00 47.21 9.49
N VAL A 1028 31.60 46.44 10.51
CA VAL A 1028 31.89 46.74 11.93
C VAL A 1028 33.38 46.69 12.23
N GLN A 1029 34.09 45.66 11.77
CA GLN A 1029 35.54 45.54 11.97
C GLN A 1029 36.29 46.71 11.32
N TYR A 1030 35.95 47.04 10.06
CA TYR A 1030 36.54 48.19 9.37
C TYR A 1030 36.31 49.50 10.12
N LEU A 1031 35.07 49.78 10.53
CA LEU A 1031 34.73 51.01 11.25
C LEU A 1031 35.40 51.14 12.63
N THR A 1032 35.80 50.01 13.24
CA THR A 1032 36.47 49.97 14.55
C THR A 1032 38.01 49.92 14.45
N GLY A 1033 38.57 50.27 13.29
CA GLY A 1033 40.02 50.45 13.09
C GLY A 1033 40.71 49.39 12.23
N GLY A 1034 39.96 48.58 11.47
CA GLY A 1034 40.52 47.63 10.50
C GLY A 1034 40.08 46.18 10.69
N LEU A 1035 40.43 45.33 9.73
CA LEU A 1035 39.98 43.93 9.67
C LEU A 1035 40.73 43.03 10.65
N ILE A 1036 40.05 42.02 11.18
CA ILE A 1036 40.64 41.05 12.11
C ILE A 1036 41.07 39.81 11.32
N GLU A 1037 42.36 39.51 11.34
CA GLU A 1037 42.92 38.25 10.83
C GLU A 1037 43.41 37.39 11.98
N PRO A 1038 43.13 36.07 12.01
CA PRO A 1038 43.51 35.20 13.12
C PRO A 1038 45.02 34.99 13.26
N ASP A 1039 45.78 35.23 12.18
CA ASP A 1039 47.25 35.10 12.14
C ASP A 1039 47.98 36.41 12.47
N ALA A 1040 47.24 37.52 12.66
CA ALA A 1040 47.80 38.84 12.96
C ALA A 1040 47.45 39.25 14.40
N THR A 1041 48.44 39.78 15.13
CA THR A 1041 48.26 40.27 16.52
C THR A 1041 47.60 41.65 16.60
N SER A 1042 47.54 42.39 15.49
CA SER A 1042 46.94 43.71 15.35
C SER A 1042 45.96 43.75 14.19
N ARG A 1043 45.08 44.75 14.16
CA ARG A 1043 44.15 44.96 13.03
C ARG A 1043 44.91 45.18 11.72
N VAL A 1044 44.38 44.63 10.64
CA VAL A 1044 44.97 44.67 9.30
C VAL A 1044 44.23 45.71 8.45
N SER A 1045 44.98 46.57 7.77
CA SER A 1045 44.40 47.56 6.85
C SER A 1045 43.79 46.89 5.61
N ILE A 1046 42.84 47.57 4.95
CA ILE A 1046 42.21 47.04 3.73
C ILE A 1046 43.25 46.77 2.65
N ASP A 1047 44.23 47.66 2.47
CA ASP A 1047 45.27 47.51 1.44
C ASP A 1047 46.20 46.32 1.70
N GLU A 1048 46.51 46.04 2.97
CA GLU A 1048 47.27 44.85 3.35
C GLU A 1048 46.46 43.57 3.17
N ALA A 1049 45.17 43.58 3.52
CA ALA A 1049 44.28 42.44 3.31
C ALA A 1049 44.11 42.09 1.81
N VAL A 1050 44.02 43.12 0.94
CA VAL A 1050 43.99 42.92 -0.52
C VAL A 1050 45.33 42.39 -1.04
N LYS A 1051 46.47 42.91 -0.55
CA LYS A 1051 47.81 42.40 -0.91
C LYS A 1051 48.03 40.95 -0.50
N LYS A 1052 47.54 40.56 0.68
CA LYS A 1052 47.57 39.17 1.17
C LYS A 1052 46.56 38.25 0.46
N GLY A 1053 45.67 38.80 -0.36
CA GLY A 1053 44.62 38.06 -1.05
C GLY A 1053 43.52 37.52 -0.13
N SER A 1054 43.44 38.01 1.11
CA SER A 1054 42.39 37.64 2.08
C SER A 1054 41.07 38.38 1.80
N LEU A 1055 41.14 39.53 1.12
CA LEU A 1055 40.00 40.34 0.70
C LEU A 1055 40.06 40.62 -0.82
N ASP A 1056 38.92 40.56 -1.50
CA ASP A 1056 38.83 40.88 -2.93
C ASP A 1056 38.78 42.41 -3.17
N ALA A 1057 39.33 42.88 -4.28
CA ALA A 1057 39.36 44.32 -4.60
C ALA A 1057 37.97 44.97 -4.67
N ARG A 1058 36.94 44.21 -5.07
CA ARG A 1058 35.54 44.69 -5.10
C ARG A 1058 34.94 44.83 -3.70
N THR A 1059 35.24 43.91 -2.78
CA THR A 1059 34.74 44.00 -1.40
C THR A 1059 35.47 45.10 -0.63
N ALA A 1060 36.76 45.31 -0.89
CA ALA A 1060 37.52 46.46 -0.40
C ALA A 1060 36.89 47.80 -0.81
N GLN A 1061 36.51 47.97 -2.08
CA GLN A 1061 35.86 49.19 -2.55
C GLN A 1061 34.48 49.41 -1.89
N LYS A 1062 33.74 48.32 -1.63
CA LYS A 1062 32.43 48.39 -0.96
C LYS A 1062 32.55 48.78 0.52
N LEU A 1063 33.60 48.33 1.21
CA LEU A 1063 33.88 48.73 2.59
C LEU A 1063 34.33 50.20 2.69
N ARG A 1064 35.01 50.73 1.67
CA ARG A 1064 35.37 52.16 1.60
C ARG A 1064 34.18 53.08 1.32
N ASP A 1065 33.13 52.58 0.67
CA ASP A 1065 31.89 53.32 0.42
C ASP A 1065 30.97 53.30 1.65
N VAL A 1066 31.37 54.03 2.68
CA VAL A 1066 30.66 54.05 3.97
C VAL A 1066 29.26 54.68 3.84
N SER A 1067 29.03 55.54 2.86
CA SER A 1067 27.70 56.08 2.53
C SER A 1067 26.70 55.02 2.06
N ALA A 1068 27.19 53.93 1.45
CA ALA A 1068 26.37 52.83 0.96
C ALA A 1068 26.07 51.76 2.01
N TYR A 1069 26.49 51.95 3.27
CA TYR A 1069 26.28 50.98 4.33
C TYR A 1069 24.79 50.78 4.64
N SER A 1070 24.41 49.52 4.81
CA SER A 1070 23.01 49.16 4.98
C SER A 1070 22.47 49.64 6.35
N LYS A 1071 21.26 50.22 6.34
CA LYS A 1071 20.59 50.72 7.55
C LYS A 1071 19.77 49.63 8.21
N TYR A 1072 20.43 48.76 8.99
CA TYR A 1072 19.80 47.58 9.60
C TYR A 1072 19.41 47.74 11.08
N LEU A 1073 19.97 48.73 11.79
CA LEU A 1073 19.63 49.01 13.19
C LEU A 1073 18.43 49.95 13.30
N THR A 1074 17.65 49.82 14.37
CA THR A 1074 16.64 50.83 14.74
C THR A 1074 17.23 51.72 15.83
N CYS A 1075 17.31 53.03 15.59
CA CYS A 1075 17.85 53.98 16.57
C CYS A 1075 17.01 53.95 17.86
N PRO A 1076 17.60 53.68 19.04
CA PRO A 1076 16.84 53.63 20.29
C PRO A 1076 16.21 54.98 20.69
N LYS A 1077 16.85 56.11 20.35
CA LYS A 1077 16.34 57.47 20.62
C LYS A 1077 15.30 57.96 19.61
N THR A 1078 15.57 57.82 18.31
CA THR A 1078 14.73 58.40 17.23
C THR A 1078 13.76 57.41 16.58
N LYS A 1079 13.93 56.11 16.86
CA LYS A 1079 13.18 54.98 16.27
C LYS A 1079 13.30 54.85 14.73
N LEU A 1080 14.23 55.57 14.10
CA LEU A 1080 14.52 55.50 12.66
C LEU A 1080 15.52 54.37 12.34
N LYS A 1081 15.47 53.84 11.10
CA LYS A 1081 16.48 52.90 10.62
C LYS A 1081 17.80 53.62 10.34
N ILE A 1082 18.88 53.15 10.97
CA ILE A 1082 20.23 53.70 10.91
C ILE A 1082 21.25 52.61 10.58
N SER A 1083 22.38 53.00 9.99
CA SER A 1083 23.53 52.11 9.81
C SER A 1083 24.31 51.95 11.12
N TYR A 1084 25.22 50.99 11.20
CA TYR A 1084 26.11 50.88 12.35
C TYR A 1084 27.02 52.11 12.50
N LYS A 1085 27.45 52.70 11.38
CA LYS A 1085 28.24 53.94 11.35
C LYS A 1085 27.48 55.10 11.99
N ASP A 1086 26.22 55.28 11.58
CA ASP A 1086 25.33 56.29 12.16
C ASP A 1086 25.13 56.06 13.67
N ALA A 1087 25.06 54.80 14.11
CA ALA A 1087 24.95 54.47 15.54
C ALA A 1087 26.22 54.85 16.32
N MET A 1088 27.41 54.66 15.74
CA MET A 1088 28.67 55.11 16.37
C MET A 1088 28.81 56.63 16.38
N GLU A 1089 28.42 57.32 15.32
CA GLU A 1089 28.43 58.79 15.27
C GLU A 1089 27.46 59.42 16.27
N ARG A 1090 26.34 58.75 16.55
CA ARG A 1090 25.34 59.18 17.53
C ARG A 1090 25.61 58.71 18.95
N SER A 1091 26.62 57.86 19.15
CA SER A 1091 27.01 57.41 20.48
C SER A 1091 27.87 58.46 21.16
N MET A 1092 27.59 58.73 22.43
CA MET A 1092 28.46 59.56 23.27
C MET A 1092 29.68 58.74 23.70
N VAL A 1093 30.84 59.38 23.78
CA VAL A 1093 32.06 58.76 24.29
C VAL A 1093 32.21 59.17 25.76
N GLU A 1094 32.22 58.21 26.67
CA GLU A 1094 32.38 58.44 28.10
C GLU A 1094 33.81 58.89 28.42
N GLU A 1095 33.95 60.07 29.05
CA GLU A 1095 35.25 60.61 29.47
C GLU A 1095 35.86 59.71 30.56
N GLY A 1096 37.06 59.18 30.31
CA GLY A 1096 37.80 58.28 31.21
C GLY A 1096 37.87 56.83 30.72
N THR A 1097 36.75 56.23 30.33
CA THR A 1097 36.71 54.83 29.82
C THR A 1097 36.82 54.73 28.30
N GLY A 1098 36.52 55.82 27.57
CA GLY A 1098 36.50 55.83 26.10
C GLY A 1098 35.38 54.98 25.49
N LEU A 1099 34.42 54.52 26.29
CA LEU A 1099 33.32 53.67 25.85
C LEU A 1099 32.26 54.47 25.10
N ARG A 1100 31.77 53.89 24.00
CA ARG A 1100 30.67 54.47 23.22
C ARG A 1100 29.33 54.03 23.78
N ILE A 1101 28.53 54.96 24.24
CA ILE A 1101 27.20 54.70 24.81
C ILE A 1101 26.14 55.28 23.89
N LEU A 1102 25.15 54.47 23.51
CA LEU A 1102 24.09 54.91 22.61
C LEU A 1102 22.85 55.34 23.41
N GLU A 1103 22.35 56.54 23.15
CA GLU A 1103 21.17 57.05 23.85
C GLU A 1103 19.88 56.33 23.42
N ALA A 1104 19.01 56.02 24.38
CA ALA A 1104 17.70 55.43 24.20
C ALA A 1104 16.62 56.17 25.00
N SER A 1105 15.41 56.24 24.45
CA SER A 1105 14.25 56.86 25.08
C SER A 1105 13.03 55.95 24.91
N SER A 1106 12.12 55.89 25.89
CA SER A 1106 10.90 55.07 25.79
C SER A 1106 9.91 55.69 24.79
N GLN A 1107 9.83 57.02 24.76
CA GLN A 1107 9.11 57.81 23.77
C GLN A 1107 10.08 58.41 22.74
N SER A 1108 9.73 58.37 21.44
CA SER A 1108 10.59 58.99 20.43
C SER A 1108 10.65 60.51 20.65
N SER A 1109 11.86 61.07 20.66
CA SER A 1109 12.05 62.53 20.75
C SER A 1109 11.48 63.31 19.54
N LYS A 1110 10.95 62.61 18.54
CA LYS A 1110 10.24 63.15 17.37
C LYS A 1110 8.73 62.85 17.37
N GLY A 1111 8.13 62.54 18.53
CA GLY A 1111 6.67 62.34 18.66
C GLY A 1111 6.11 61.05 18.05
N LEU A 1112 6.97 60.11 17.64
CA LEU A 1112 6.56 58.81 17.11
C LEU A 1112 6.32 57.81 18.25
N TYR A 1113 5.11 57.25 18.33
CA TYR A 1113 4.81 56.18 19.28
C TYR A 1113 5.61 54.91 18.92
N SER A 1114 6.26 54.32 19.93
CA SER A 1114 6.91 53.04 19.78
C SER A 1114 5.83 51.95 19.67
N PRO A 1115 5.87 51.04 18.68
CA PRO A 1115 4.97 49.88 18.66
C PRO A 1115 5.30 48.86 19.76
N TYR A 1116 6.32 49.11 20.58
CA TYR A 1116 6.83 48.20 21.61
C TYR A 1116 6.39 48.55 23.03
N SER A 1117 5.74 49.69 23.25
CA SER A 1117 5.10 50.03 24.52
C SER A 1117 3.63 49.58 24.51
N VAL A 1118 3.41 48.27 24.56
CA VAL A 1118 2.10 47.71 24.90
C VAL A 1118 2.28 46.71 26.03
N SER A 1119 1.46 46.88 27.07
CA SER A 1119 1.25 46.04 28.27
C SER A 1119 2.18 46.27 29.48
N GLY A 1120 1.83 47.28 30.27
CA GLY A 1120 1.97 47.25 31.73
C GLY A 1120 0.58 47.34 32.35
N SER A 1121 0.16 46.32 33.11
CA SER A 1121 -1.13 46.23 33.78
C SER A 1121 -1.34 47.41 34.76
N GLY A 1122 -2.39 48.20 34.53
CA GLY A 1122 -2.84 49.27 35.42
C GLY A 1122 -4.32 49.54 35.19
N SER A 1123 -5.12 49.23 36.22
CA SER A 1123 -6.58 49.25 36.25
C SER A 1123 -7.21 50.63 35.97
N ALA A 1124 -8.31 50.66 35.22
CA ALA A 1124 -9.37 51.66 35.41
C ALA A 1124 -10.74 51.06 35.02
N SER A 1125 -11.61 50.98 36.02
CA SER A 1125 -13.01 50.53 35.96
C SER A 1125 -13.93 51.57 35.29
N GLY A 1126 -14.93 51.12 34.52
CA GLY A 1126 -16.20 51.85 34.37
C GLY A 1126 -16.80 51.96 32.95
N SER A 1127 -17.97 51.32 32.78
CA SER A 1127 -19.11 51.76 31.94
C SER A 1127 -19.19 51.43 30.43
N ARG A 1128 -19.83 50.27 30.18
CA ARG A 1128 -21.01 49.97 29.30
C ARG A 1128 -21.24 50.64 27.92
N SER A 1129 -21.42 49.73 26.95
CA SER A 1129 -22.53 49.56 25.98
C SER A 1129 -22.70 50.52 24.78
N GLY A 1130 -22.55 49.96 23.57
CA GLY A 1130 -23.35 50.33 22.39
C GLY A 1130 -22.57 50.69 21.12
N SER A 1131 -22.65 49.79 20.13
CA SER A 1131 -22.56 50.06 18.68
C SER A 1131 -21.20 50.31 18.00
N ARG A 1132 -20.86 49.30 17.16
CA ARG A 1132 -20.23 49.33 15.83
C ARG A 1132 -18.73 49.65 15.63
N THR A 1133 -18.13 48.67 14.93
CA THR A 1133 -17.16 48.72 13.81
C THR A 1133 -15.70 49.08 14.06
N GLY A 1134 -14.85 48.05 13.92
CA GLY A 1134 -13.81 48.00 12.89
C GLY A 1134 -12.55 48.82 13.15
N SER A 1135 -11.48 48.15 13.60
CA SER A 1135 -10.08 48.32 13.18
C SER A 1135 -9.17 47.52 14.11
N ARG A 1136 -8.68 46.35 13.67
CA ARG A 1136 -7.53 45.69 14.31
C ARG A 1136 -6.52 45.23 13.27
N SER A 1137 -5.51 46.09 13.11
CA SER A 1137 -4.08 45.80 13.01
C SER A 1137 -3.64 44.55 12.23
N GLY A 1138 -3.54 44.72 10.92
CA GLY A 1138 -2.80 43.83 10.02
C GLY A 1138 -1.28 43.86 10.26
N SER A 1139 -0.77 42.65 10.52
CA SER A 1139 0.37 42.00 9.85
C SER A 1139 1.67 42.79 9.60
N ARG A 1140 2.71 42.44 10.38
CA ARG A 1140 4.11 42.44 9.93
C ARG A 1140 4.56 40.99 9.69
N ARG A 1141 4.82 40.70 8.41
CA ARG A 1141 5.44 39.49 7.84
C ARG A 1141 6.79 39.19 8.50
N GLY A 1142 6.90 38.04 9.15
CA GLY A 1142 8.12 37.52 9.76
C GLY A 1142 8.99 36.75 8.76
N SER A 1143 10.24 37.16 8.68
CA SER A 1143 11.35 36.47 8.02
C SER A 1143 11.69 35.16 8.75
N ILE A 1144 11.75 34.04 8.01
CA ILE A 1144 12.30 32.76 8.50
C ILE A 1144 13.77 32.67 8.11
N ASP A 1145 14.64 32.72 9.12
CA ASP A 1145 16.01 32.22 9.10
C ASP A 1145 16.02 30.79 9.66
N ALA A 1146 16.68 29.88 8.95
CA ALA A 1146 16.86 28.49 9.33
C ALA A 1146 18.20 28.29 10.05
N THR A 1147 18.16 27.76 11.26
CA THR A 1147 19.31 27.12 11.92
C THR A 1147 18.85 25.80 12.50
N GLY A 1148 19.38 24.69 11.96
CA GLY A 1148 19.24 23.37 12.54
C GLY A 1148 20.13 23.22 13.76
N SER A 1149 19.64 22.51 14.78
CA SER A 1149 20.48 21.94 15.83
C SER A 1149 20.25 20.44 15.91
N THR A 1150 21.33 19.72 15.67
CA THR A 1150 21.60 18.34 16.05
C THR A 1150 21.48 18.14 17.57
N THR A 1151 20.98 16.98 17.98
CA THR A 1151 21.34 16.33 19.24
C THR A 1151 21.86 14.93 18.93
N THR A 1152 23.01 14.62 19.53
CA THR A 1152 23.74 13.36 19.42
C THR A 1152 23.67 12.66 20.78
N PHE A 1153 23.49 11.33 20.80
CA PHE A 1153 24.11 10.47 21.81
C PHE A 1153 24.53 9.13 21.18
N SER A 1154 25.79 8.80 21.48
CA SER A 1154 26.65 7.63 21.26
C SER A 1154 26.04 6.32 21.80
N SER A 1155 26.52 5.08 21.63
CA SER A 1155 27.55 4.31 20.89
C SER A 1155 27.38 2.87 21.43
N THR A 1156 27.24 1.78 20.66
CA THR A 1156 28.25 0.81 20.16
C THR A 1156 27.88 -0.61 20.60
N ALA A 1157 27.77 -1.56 19.65
CA ALA A 1157 28.30 -2.92 19.76
C ALA A 1157 28.37 -3.61 18.38
N TYR A 1158 29.56 -4.14 18.10
CA TYR A 1158 30.04 -4.99 17.00
C TYR A 1158 29.04 -6.06 16.50
N SER A 1159 28.98 -6.45 15.22
CA SER A 1159 30.07 -7.14 14.50
C SER A 1159 29.79 -7.32 12.98
N SER A 1160 30.89 -7.14 12.23
CA SER A 1160 31.34 -7.52 10.88
C SER A 1160 30.43 -8.05 9.74
N PRO A 1161 30.77 -7.69 8.46
CA PRO A 1161 30.15 -8.19 7.24
C PRO A 1161 30.90 -9.40 6.66
N SER A 1162 30.22 -10.24 5.88
CA SER A 1162 30.89 -11.16 4.96
C SER A 1162 30.35 -10.99 3.53
N TYR A 1163 31.33 -10.86 2.64
CA TYR A 1163 31.26 -10.80 1.18
C TYR A 1163 31.05 -12.20 0.57
N GLY A 1164 30.55 -12.26 -0.67
CA GLY A 1164 30.69 -13.40 -1.59
C GLY A 1164 29.36 -13.85 -2.19
N ARG A 1165 28.91 -13.35 -3.35
CA ARG A 1165 29.30 -13.73 -4.74
C ARG A 1165 29.10 -15.23 -5.07
N ARG A 1166 28.14 -15.47 -5.98
CA ARG A 1166 27.93 -16.65 -6.87
C ARG A 1166 27.73 -18.01 -6.17
N TYR A 1167 26.50 -18.54 -6.20
CA TYR A 1167 25.87 -19.23 -7.33
C TYR A 1167 24.36 -18.97 -7.31
#